data_AF-A0A523G0A6-F1
#
_entry.id   AF-A0A523G0A6-F1
#
_cell.length_a   1.000
_cell.length_b   1.000
_cell.length_c   1.000
_cell.angle_alpha   90.00
_cell.angle_beta   90.00
_cell.angle_gamma   90.00
#
_symmetry.space_group_name_H-M   'P 1'
#
loop_
_entity.id
_entity.type
_entity.pdbx_description
1 polymer ?
#
loop_
_entity_poly.entity_id
_entity_poly.type
_entity_poly.pdbx_seq_one_letter_code
_entity_poly.pdbx_strand_id
1 'polypeptide(L)'
;MVTKSPRKGTSFATFSPHSAAFLDPVNSCHPILTKEIVMTSPINQSRPRQVAQSRHEPAGFFVALWAGAFLIVAALIAAANAQQVTPSNVQLAQGLVRPGDMGFGGLLLDSKQAGYYIEAPLVATDVDITITGPIARTRVTQRFQNPSDGWVEGIYVFPMPDEASVDTLRMIIGGRVIEGLIKEREEARYIYQEAKAQGYKASLVEQQRPNIFTNSVANIGPHETVIIQIEYQEHVRLDNGQFSLRFPMVVAPRYNPPPRIQMVNFNERGWGTLSDPVPDRDRIEPPYLRPDEDPEAPKVNPVTLTISLRTGFALGDIASSHHDIDIRRNGNDGATLTLKQGEVAANKDFELVWSPKAGTAPEAALFRETFNGEDYLLAIVVPPRITDGSEAVIRPRETIFVIDNSGSMGGESIRQARASLLMALDRLRPTDLFNVIRFDNTMDMVFANPVPANPTNVTFAKQFVARLTANGGTEMLPALEAALFDLTPTDTSRVRQVIFLTDGAIGNEAQLFSAIDRSLGRSRLFTVGIGSAPNSYFMSRAARLGRGTFTHIGNEDQVRARMVELFEKLERPVMTDLAVQWPFNNIAEAWPNPLPDLYAGEPVVLTAKLKKADGVLHIAGDLNGTPWLAELPLDKAIEGNGIAKLWARKKIAAIEETRFMGADWQQVDQAVLAVALDYHLVSRLTSLVAVDVTPSRPMDDGLVRRDVPLNLPDGWDFDKVFGGPDFNVQPTSARRADKGNMPVQFAALEVADMQPAMAMTQQKGLVLPQGATPADRMILTGALSLLLAFALWVVYRRPRRAQEVRH
;
A
#
# COMPACT_ATOMS: atom_id res chain seq x y z
N MET A 1 8.74 32.03 54.16
CA MET A 1 8.46 31.38 55.47
C MET A 1 8.12 29.92 55.18
N VAL A 2 9.06 28.96 55.24
CA VAL A 2 9.56 28.24 56.45
C VAL A 2 8.40 27.50 57.11
N THR A 3 8.18 26.18 56.95
CA THR A 3 8.93 24.98 57.41
C THR A 3 8.32 23.71 56.75
N LYS A 4 9.07 22.73 56.20
CA LYS A 4 9.77 21.55 56.79
C LYS A 4 8.89 20.53 57.58
N SER A 5 8.68 19.35 56.95
CA SER A 5 8.80 17.90 57.35
C SER A 5 9.15 17.54 58.83
N PRO A 6 9.10 16.27 59.35
CA PRO A 6 8.94 14.93 58.71
C PRO A 6 8.24 13.77 59.52
N ARG A 7 8.07 12.60 58.85
CA ARG A 7 8.24 11.16 59.28
C ARG A 7 7.76 10.64 60.68
N LYS A 8 7.04 9.50 60.71
CA LYS A 8 7.49 8.09 61.00
C LYS A 8 6.42 7.20 61.72
N GLY A 9 6.35 5.92 61.31
CA GLY A 9 6.12 4.73 62.17
C GLY A 9 4.72 4.05 62.07
N THR A 10 4.52 2.94 61.33
CA THR A 10 4.80 1.50 61.59
C THR A 10 3.82 0.75 62.51
N SER A 11 3.11 -0.28 61.99
CA SER A 11 3.06 -1.69 62.50
C SER A 11 2.05 -2.53 61.67
N PHE A 12 2.52 -3.46 60.81
CA PHE A 12 2.51 -4.95 60.92
C PHE A 12 1.17 -5.70 60.75
N ALA A 13 1.11 -6.54 59.71
CA ALA A 13 0.66 -7.93 59.79
C ALA A 13 1.25 -8.75 58.62
N THR A 14 2.16 -9.67 58.96
CA THR A 14 2.77 -10.71 58.12
C THR A 14 2.07 -12.05 58.40
N PHE A 15 1.86 -12.88 57.38
CA PHE A 15 1.73 -14.33 57.55
C PHE A 15 2.59 -15.07 56.51
N SER A 16 3.29 -16.08 57.01
CA SER A 16 4.39 -16.83 56.39
C SER A 16 3.92 -18.10 55.65
N PRO A 17 4.80 -18.73 54.84
CA PRO A 17 4.59 -20.01 54.15
C PRO A 17 5.29 -21.19 54.88
N HIS A 18 4.84 -22.44 54.67
CA HIS A 18 5.57 -23.72 54.92
C HIS A 18 4.96 -24.80 53.99
N SER A 19 5.69 -25.39 53.03
CA SER A 19 6.70 -26.48 53.11
C SER A 19 6.16 -27.88 53.45
N ALA A 20 6.34 -28.82 52.51
CA ALA A 20 6.73 -30.21 52.78
C ALA A 20 7.43 -30.80 51.52
N ALA A 21 8.56 -31.46 51.76
CA ALA A 21 9.52 -32.00 50.79
C ALA A 21 9.70 -33.52 50.98
N PHE A 22 10.60 -34.11 50.16
CA PHE A 22 11.25 -35.45 50.18
C PHE A 22 10.78 -36.45 49.09
N LEU A 23 11.61 -37.25 48.38
CA LEU A 23 13.07 -37.53 48.38
C LEU A 23 13.53 -38.17 47.04
N ASP A 24 14.72 -37.75 46.62
CA ASP A 24 15.85 -38.40 45.94
C ASP A 24 15.77 -39.41 44.75
N PRO A 25 16.75 -39.31 43.82
CA PRO A 25 17.06 -40.27 42.76
C PRO A 25 18.25 -41.21 43.11
N VAL A 26 18.50 -42.28 42.32
CA VAL A 26 19.84 -42.83 41.95
C VAL A 26 19.72 -44.19 41.20
N ASN A 27 20.45 -44.27 40.07
CA ASN A 27 21.09 -45.40 39.34
C ASN A 27 20.48 -46.82 39.29
N SER A 28 20.50 -47.43 38.09
CA SER A 28 21.51 -48.49 37.77
C SER A 28 21.39 -49.09 36.35
N CYS A 29 22.56 -49.33 35.76
CA CYS A 29 22.85 -50.14 34.58
C CYS A 29 22.56 -51.63 34.80
N HIS A 30 22.16 -52.36 33.75
CA HIS A 30 22.87 -53.52 33.18
C HIS A 30 22.05 -54.19 32.05
N PRO A 31 22.66 -54.52 30.90
CA PRO A 31 22.35 -55.72 30.13
C PRO A 31 23.21 -56.89 30.64
N ILE A 32 22.92 -58.15 30.24
CA ILE A 32 23.89 -59.26 29.95
C ILE A 32 23.23 -60.68 30.02
N LEU A 33 23.79 -61.59 29.17
CA LEU A 33 23.83 -63.08 29.10
C LEU A 33 22.72 -63.79 28.28
N THR A 34 22.98 -64.24 27.05
CA THR A 34 23.78 -65.40 26.54
C THR A 34 23.12 -66.78 26.67
N LYS A 35 23.16 -67.54 25.57
CA LYS A 35 23.56 -68.95 25.57
C LYS A 35 24.07 -69.37 24.18
N GLU A 36 25.36 -69.69 24.11
CA GLU A 36 25.97 -70.57 23.12
C GLU A 36 25.51 -72.02 23.34
N ILE A 37 25.38 -72.81 22.26
CA ILE A 37 25.84 -74.21 22.23
C ILE A 37 26.44 -74.50 20.84
N VAL A 38 27.68 -74.97 20.87
CA VAL A 38 28.49 -75.57 19.79
C VAL A 38 28.35 -77.10 19.86
N MET A 39 28.38 -77.80 18.71
CA MET A 39 29.13 -79.06 18.43
C MET A 39 28.50 -79.86 17.25
N THR A 40 29.17 -79.94 16.10
CA THR A 40 29.95 -81.08 15.52
C THR A 40 29.16 -82.05 14.62
N SER A 41 29.43 -81.97 13.29
CA SER A 41 29.86 -83.00 12.28
C SER A 41 29.61 -84.53 12.52
N PRO A 42 29.80 -85.45 11.52
CA PRO A 42 30.03 -85.33 10.05
C PRO A 42 29.36 -86.48 9.19
N ILE A 43 29.79 -86.61 7.91
CA ILE A 43 29.95 -87.86 7.09
C ILE A 43 28.90 -88.20 6.00
N ASN A 44 29.29 -88.02 4.73
CA ASN A 44 29.57 -89.03 3.67
C ASN A 44 29.06 -88.59 2.29
N GLN A 45 29.93 -88.20 1.37
CA GLN A 45 30.55 -89.02 0.31
C GLN A 45 29.56 -89.72 -0.65
N SER A 46 29.55 -89.25 -1.91
CA SER A 46 29.80 -90.10 -3.08
C SER A 46 30.07 -89.27 -4.35
N ARG A 47 31.35 -89.19 -4.72
CA ARG A 47 31.84 -89.13 -6.12
C ARG A 47 31.63 -90.53 -6.77
N PRO A 48 31.99 -90.83 -8.05
CA PRO A 48 32.49 -90.01 -9.17
C PRO A 48 31.83 -90.36 -10.54
N ARG A 49 32.16 -89.63 -11.61
CA ARG A 49 32.86 -90.19 -12.80
C ARG A 49 33.15 -89.13 -13.87
N GLN A 50 34.44 -89.04 -14.20
CA GLN A 50 34.97 -88.42 -15.42
C GLN A 50 34.58 -89.26 -16.65
N VAL A 51 34.30 -88.62 -17.79
CA VAL A 51 34.77 -89.07 -19.11
C VAL A 51 35.13 -87.86 -19.98
N ALA A 52 36.10 -88.11 -20.84
CA ALA A 52 36.98 -87.31 -21.66
C ALA A 52 36.41 -86.26 -22.63
N GLN A 53 37.37 -85.41 -23.01
CA GLN A 53 37.45 -84.44 -24.09
C GLN A 53 36.90 -84.90 -25.46
N SER A 54 36.31 -83.95 -26.18
CA SER A 54 36.45 -83.85 -27.64
C SER A 54 36.51 -82.39 -28.08
N ARG A 55 37.57 -82.05 -28.83
CA ARG A 55 37.74 -80.79 -29.56
C ARG A 55 36.67 -80.66 -30.64
N HIS A 56 36.02 -79.49 -30.76
CA HIS A 56 35.59 -78.93 -32.05
C HIS A 56 35.38 -77.40 -31.97
N GLU A 57 36.15 -76.71 -32.84
CA GLU A 57 35.98 -75.44 -33.58
C GLU A 57 35.31 -74.16 -33.00
N PRO A 58 35.91 -72.97 -33.25
CA PRO A 58 35.39 -71.69 -32.81
C PRO A 58 34.48 -71.05 -33.87
N ALA A 59 33.23 -71.50 -33.98
CA ALA A 59 32.23 -70.81 -34.80
C ALA A 59 31.00 -70.32 -34.01
N GLY A 60 30.77 -70.82 -32.80
CA GLY A 60 29.59 -70.47 -31.99
C GLY A 60 29.69 -69.17 -31.18
N PHE A 61 30.91 -68.67 -30.93
CA PHE A 61 31.09 -67.50 -30.05
C PHE A 61 30.73 -66.17 -30.74
N PHE A 62 30.84 -66.11 -32.07
CA PHE A 62 30.47 -64.91 -32.84
C PHE A 62 28.97 -64.81 -33.10
N VAL A 63 28.25 -65.95 -33.21
CA VAL A 63 26.79 -65.95 -33.35
C VAL A 63 26.11 -65.56 -32.04
N ALA A 64 26.67 -65.94 -30.88
CA ALA A 64 26.17 -65.53 -29.56
C ALA A 64 26.35 -64.02 -29.29
N LEU A 65 27.46 -63.43 -29.78
CA LEU A 65 27.72 -61.99 -29.66
C LEU A 65 26.81 -61.16 -30.59
N TRP A 66 26.53 -61.65 -31.80
CA TRP A 66 25.58 -61.00 -32.70
C TRP A 66 24.12 -61.16 -32.25
N ALA A 67 23.74 -62.30 -31.69
CA ALA A 67 22.42 -62.50 -31.09
C ALA A 67 22.22 -61.61 -29.84
N GLY A 68 23.26 -61.43 -29.03
CA GLY A 68 23.26 -60.50 -27.90
C GLY A 68 23.13 -59.03 -28.33
N ALA A 69 23.87 -58.62 -29.37
CA ALA A 69 23.76 -57.27 -29.92
C ALA A 69 22.39 -57.01 -30.58
N PHE A 70 21.83 -58.01 -31.26
CA PHE A 70 20.50 -57.91 -31.87
C PHE A 70 19.37 -57.89 -30.83
N LEU A 71 19.51 -58.62 -29.72
CA LEU A 71 18.59 -58.54 -28.58
C LEU A 71 18.67 -57.20 -27.85
N ILE A 72 19.86 -56.59 -27.77
CA ILE A 72 20.04 -55.26 -27.18
C ILE A 72 19.46 -54.17 -28.10
N VAL A 73 19.65 -54.28 -29.42
CA VAL A 73 19.05 -53.36 -30.40
C VAL A 73 17.53 -53.54 -30.48
N ALA A 74 17.02 -54.77 -30.42
CA ALA A 74 15.59 -55.04 -30.35
C ALA A 74 14.97 -54.57 -29.02
N ALA A 75 15.69 -54.68 -27.89
CA ALA A 75 15.27 -54.12 -26.61
C ALA A 75 15.30 -52.59 -26.60
N LEU A 76 16.24 -51.96 -27.31
CA LEU A 76 16.30 -50.50 -27.48
C LEU A 76 15.21 -49.99 -28.43
N ILE A 77 14.84 -50.74 -29.46
CA ILE A 77 13.71 -50.42 -30.36
C ILE A 77 12.36 -50.69 -29.65
N ALA A 78 12.27 -51.71 -28.80
CA ALA A 78 11.10 -51.96 -27.95
C ALA A 78 10.97 -50.90 -26.85
N ALA A 79 12.07 -50.42 -26.26
CA ALA A 79 12.07 -49.30 -25.31
C ALA A 79 11.74 -47.95 -26.00
N ALA A 80 12.13 -47.77 -27.26
CA ALA A 80 11.77 -46.60 -28.06
C ALA A 80 10.29 -46.60 -28.52
N ASN A 81 9.66 -47.78 -28.65
CA ASN A 81 8.24 -47.92 -29.01
C ASN A 81 7.31 -48.17 -27.79
N ALA A 82 7.84 -48.45 -26.61
CA ALA A 82 7.07 -48.53 -25.36
C ALA A 82 6.71 -47.15 -24.77
N GLN A 83 7.14 -46.07 -25.42
CA GLN A 83 6.64 -44.71 -25.17
C GLN A 83 5.48 -44.36 -26.11
N GLN A 84 4.53 -45.28 -26.26
CA GLN A 84 3.12 -44.89 -26.36
C GLN A 84 2.45 -45.29 -25.05
N VAL A 85 2.86 -44.58 -24.00
CA VAL A 85 2.04 -44.42 -22.82
C VAL A 85 0.84 -43.62 -23.29
N THR A 86 -0.31 -44.29 -23.48
CA THR A 86 -1.62 -43.64 -23.27
C THR A 86 -1.47 -42.80 -22.02
N PRO A 87 -1.78 -41.49 -22.03
CA PRO A 87 -1.45 -40.61 -20.94
C PRO A 87 -2.02 -41.19 -19.65
N SER A 88 -1.15 -41.85 -18.88
CA SER A 88 -1.38 -42.15 -17.48
C SER A 88 -1.68 -40.80 -16.88
N ASN A 89 -2.83 -40.69 -16.20
CA ASN A 89 -3.15 -39.57 -15.35
C ASN A 89 -1.91 -39.24 -14.51
N VAL A 90 -1.14 -38.25 -14.97
CA VAL A 90 -0.26 -37.50 -14.09
C VAL A 90 -1.25 -37.00 -13.06
N GLN A 91 -1.10 -37.48 -11.84
CA GLN A 91 -1.85 -36.95 -10.72
C GLN A 91 -1.41 -35.49 -10.64
N LEU A 92 -2.19 -34.63 -11.28
CA LEU A 92 -1.93 -33.21 -11.42
C LEU A 92 -1.73 -32.69 -9.99
N ALA A 93 -0.73 -31.84 -9.79
CA ALA A 93 -0.70 -31.06 -8.56
C ALA A 93 -2.08 -30.40 -8.42
N GLN A 94 -2.76 -30.65 -7.29
CA GLN A 94 -4.16 -30.29 -7.08
C GLN A 94 -4.42 -28.85 -7.56
N GLY A 95 -5.33 -28.66 -8.52
CA GLY A 95 -5.76 -27.35 -9.03
C GLY A 95 -5.11 -26.84 -10.34
N LEU A 96 -4.35 -27.65 -11.09
CA LEU A 96 -3.89 -27.31 -12.45
C LEU A 96 -4.93 -27.74 -13.51
N VAL A 97 -5.33 -26.81 -14.38
CA VAL A 97 -6.26 -27.03 -15.51
C VAL A 97 -5.62 -26.68 -16.84
N ARG A 98 -6.08 -27.25 -17.95
CA ARG A 98 -5.77 -26.75 -19.30
C ARG A 98 -6.94 -25.92 -19.82
N PRO A 99 -6.73 -24.99 -20.77
CA PRO A 99 -7.83 -24.19 -21.31
C PRO A 99 -8.93 -25.03 -21.95
N GLY A 100 -8.58 -26.19 -22.53
CA GLY A 100 -9.53 -27.13 -23.12
C GLY A 100 -10.31 -27.97 -22.10
N ASP A 101 -9.95 -27.92 -20.82
CA ASP A 101 -10.67 -28.62 -19.74
C ASP A 101 -11.81 -27.76 -19.16
N MET A 102 -11.92 -26.50 -19.57
CA MET A 102 -12.90 -25.53 -19.09
C MET A 102 -14.30 -25.77 -19.70
N GLY A 103 -15.30 -26.05 -18.85
CA GLY A 103 -16.70 -26.22 -19.26
C GLY A 103 -17.51 -24.91 -19.34
N PHE A 104 -16.99 -23.82 -18.79
CA PHE A 104 -17.54 -22.46 -18.81
C PHE A 104 -16.39 -21.44 -18.72
N GLY A 105 -16.61 -20.19 -19.12
CA GLY A 105 -15.57 -19.14 -19.07
C GLY A 105 -15.13 -18.83 -17.64
N GLY A 106 -13.83 -18.94 -17.37
CA GLY A 106 -13.20 -18.64 -16.09
C GLY A 106 -11.79 -18.10 -16.31
N LEU A 107 -11.29 -17.23 -15.41
CA LEU A 107 -9.96 -16.66 -15.58
C LEU A 107 -8.89 -17.68 -15.18
N LEU A 108 -7.97 -17.91 -16.11
CA LEU A 108 -6.80 -18.77 -15.95
C LEU A 108 -5.56 -17.95 -15.62
N LEU A 109 -4.95 -18.22 -14.47
CA LEU A 109 -3.65 -17.68 -14.10
C LEU A 109 -2.55 -18.62 -14.58
N ASP A 110 -1.47 -18.06 -15.13
CA ASP A 110 -0.33 -18.84 -15.56
C ASP A 110 0.25 -19.69 -14.42
N SER A 111 0.55 -20.95 -14.74
CA SER A 111 1.27 -21.84 -13.83
C SER A 111 2.78 -21.84 -14.15
N LYS A 112 3.59 -22.30 -13.20
CA LYS A 112 5.01 -22.57 -13.44
C LYS A 112 5.24 -23.75 -14.42
N GLN A 113 4.19 -24.47 -14.79
CA GLN A 113 4.22 -25.60 -15.71
C GLN A 113 3.61 -25.19 -17.06
N ALA A 114 4.43 -25.15 -18.10
CA ALA A 114 4.01 -24.76 -19.43
C ALA A 114 2.80 -25.58 -19.93
N GLY A 115 1.76 -24.89 -20.41
CA GLY A 115 0.53 -25.50 -20.92
C GLY A 115 -0.52 -25.87 -19.87
N TYR A 116 -0.25 -25.57 -18.59
CA TYR A 116 -1.20 -25.69 -17.50
C TYR A 116 -1.41 -24.33 -16.83
N TYR A 117 -2.62 -24.12 -16.37
CA TYR A 117 -3.11 -22.90 -15.76
C TYR A 117 -3.78 -23.22 -14.43
N ILE A 118 -4.09 -22.22 -13.62
CA ILE A 118 -4.91 -22.39 -12.43
C ILE A 118 -6.02 -21.37 -12.44
N GLU A 119 -7.24 -21.81 -12.21
CA GLU A 119 -8.39 -20.94 -12.10
C GLU A 119 -8.25 -19.96 -10.92
N ALA A 120 -8.54 -18.68 -11.18
CA ALA A 120 -8.57 -17.67 -10.15
C ALA A 120 -9.79 -17.86 -9.23
N PRO A 121 -9.66 -17.65 -7.91
CA PRO A 121 -10.82 -17.53 -7.05
C PRO A 121 -11.72 -16.38 -7.52
N LEU A 122 -13.01 -16.66 -7.68
CA LEU A 122 -14.00 -15.64 -8.07
C LEU A 122 -14.45 -14.88 -6.83
N VAL A 123 -14.65 -13.58 -6.98
CA VAL A 123 -15.21 -12.73 -5.92
C VAL A 123 -16.52 -12.11 -6.40
N ALA A 124 -17.57 -12.17 -5.60
CA ALA A 124 -18.77 -11.34 -5.77
C ALA A 124 -18.93 -10.43 -4.56
N THR A 125 -19.27 -9.17 -4.76
CA THR A 125 -19.31 -8.18 -3.67
C THR A 125 -20.72 -7.62 -3.51
N ASP A 126 -21.31 -7.76 -2.33
CA ASP A 126 -22.50 -7.00 -1.96
C ASP A 126 -22.12 -5.87 -1.00
N VAL A 127 -22.67 -4.69 -1.25
CA VAL A 127 -22.35 -3.49 -0.47
C VAL A 127 -23.64 -2.92 0.11
N ASP A 128 -23.68 -2.83 1.43
CA ASP A 128 -24.73 -2.15 2.18
C ASP A 128 -24.16 -0.89 2.82
N ILE A 129 -24.64 0.27 2.41
CA ILE A 129 -24.25 1.56 2.99
C ILE A 129 -25.43 2.14 3.75
N THR A 130 -25.24 2.44 5.03
CA THR A 130 -26.20 3.19 5.84
C THR A 130 -25.64 4.57 6.14
N ILE A 131 -26.30 5.61 5.64
CA ILE A 131 -25.93 7.00 5.84
C ILE A 131 -26.87 7.59 6.88
N THR A 132 -26.34 8.02 8.02
CA THR A 132 -27.10 8.69 9.09
C THR A 132 -26.46 10.04 9.39
N GLY A 133 -27.15 11.11 9.00
CA GLY A 133 -26.58 12.46 9.00
C GLY A 133 -25.29 12.48 8.18
N PRO A 134 -24.14 12.80 8.80
CA PRO A 134 -22.85 12.89 8.12
C PRO A 134 -21.98 11.63 8.19
N ILE A 135 -22.50 10.53 8.75
CA ILE A 135 -21.73 9.29 8.92
C ILE A 135 -22.25 8.26 7.93
N ALA A 136 -21.36 7.65 7.17
CA ALA A 136 -21.64 6.47 6.37
C ALA A 136 -21.04 5.24 7.04
N ARG A 137 -21.88 4.26 7.37
CA ARG A 137 -21.48 2.91 7.79
C ARG A 137 -21.61 2.00 6.58
N THR A 138 -20.49 1.44 6.14
CA THR A 138 -20.45 0.56 4.97
C THR A 138 -20.12 -0.85 5.41
N ARG A 139 -20.89 -1.81 4.92
CA ARG A 139 -20.67 -3.23 5.06
C ARG A 139 -20.44 -3.82 3.69
N VAL A 140 -19.27 -4.40 3.50
CA VAL A 140 -18.83 -5.05 2.27
C VAL A 140 -18.82 -6.55 2.50
N THR A 141 -19.62 -7.29 1.74
CA THR A 141 -19.73 -8.75 1.82
C THR A 141 -19.14 -9.36 0.56
N GLN A 142 -17.96 -9.94 0.67
CA GLN A 142 -17.22 -10.57 -0.42
C GLN A 142 -17.43 -12.08 -0.36
N ARG A 143 -17.94 -12.68 -1.44
CA ARG A 143 -18.05 -14.13 -1.59
C ARG A 143 -16.89 -14.64 -2.42
N PHE A 144 -15.98 -15.39 -1.80
CA PHE A 144 -14.87 -16.04 -2.46
C PHE A 144 -15.26 -17.46 -2.81
N GLN A 145 -15.24 -17.81 -4.10
CA GLN A 145 -15.46 -19.17 -4.57
C GLN A 145 -14.15 -19.73 -5.12
N ASN A 146 -13.78 -20.93 -4.67
CA ASN A 146 -12.70 -21.70 -5.27
C ASN A 146 -13.27 -22.64 -6.33
N PRO A 147 -13.07 -22.39 -7.63
CA PRO A 147 -13.61 -23.27 -8.67
C PRO A 147 -12.75 -24.51 -8.94
N SER A 148 -11.56 -24.61 -8.32
CA SER A 148 -10.61 -25.70 -8.56
C SER A 148 -10.83 -26.91 -7.65
N ASP A 149 -10.23 -28.05 -8.03
CA ASP A 149 -10.21 -29.28 -7.24
C ASP A 149 -9.17 -29.29 -6.09
N GLY A 150 -8.41 -28.21 -5.92
CA GLY A 150 -7.34 -28.09 -4.91
C GLY A 150 -7.64 -27.05 -3.84
N TRP A 151 -6.88 -27.07 -2.75
CA TRP A 151 -6.99 -26.06 -1.70
C TRP A 151 -6.27 -24.77 -2.09
N VAL A 152 -6.93 -23.64 -1.91
CA VAL A 152 -6.39 -22.33 -2.27
C VAL A 152 -6.32 -21.37 -1.10
N GLU A 153 -5.29 -20.53 -1.10
CA GLU A 153 -5.26 -19.27 -0.36
C GLU A 153 -5.56 -18.14 -1.35
N GLY A 154 -6.65 -17.42 -1.14
CA GLY A 154 -7.02 -16.25 -1.94
C GLY A 154 -6.51 -14.97 -1.29
N ILE A 155 -5.86 -14.10 -2.06
CA ILE A 155 -5.49 -12.75 -1.64
C ILE A 155 -6.22 -11.76 -2.52
N TYR A 156 -7.03 -10.92 -1.89
CA TYR A 156 -7.79 -9.88 -2.58
C TYR A 156 -7.35 -8.50 -2.13
N VAL A 157 -6.89 -7.70 -3.10
CA VAL A 157 -6.55 -6.30 -2.90
C VAL A 157 -7.78 -5.48 -3.25
N PHE A 158 -8.22 -4.62 -2.35
CA PHE A 158 -9.42 -3.82 -2.57
C PHE A 158 -9.24 -2.39 -2.05
N PRO A 159 -9.87 -1.41 -2.70
CA PRO A 159 -9.73 -0.02 -2.32
C PRO A 159 -10.65 0.30 -1.14
N MET A 160 -10.29 1.34 -0.38
CA MET A 160 -11.16 1.95 0.62
C MET A 160 -11.00 3.47 0.59
N PRO A 161 -12.00 4.23 1.09
CA PRO A 161 -11.84 5.65 1.33
C PRO A 161 -10.66 5.95 2.28
N ASP A 162 -9.89 7.00 2.00
CA ASP A 162 -8.65 7.34 2.72
C ASP A 162 -8.87 7.57 4.23
N GLU A 163 -10.06 8.06 4.59
CA GLU A 163 -10.48 8.38 5.96
C GLU A 163 -11.34 7.27 6.60
N ALA A 164 -11.46 6.11 5.94
CA ALA A 164 -12.22 4.99 6.46
C ALA A 164 -11.61 4.45 7.75
N SER A 165 -12.47 4.14 8.72
CA SER A 165 -12.11 3.45 9.96
C SER A 165 -12.66 2.04 9.89
N VAL A 166 -11.80 1.06 9.56
CA VAL A 166 -12.16 -0.36 9.49
C VAL A 166 -12.14 -0.95 10.87
N ASP A 167 -13.22 -1.62 11.25
CA ASP A 167 -13.37 -2.09 12.63
C ASP A 167 -14.04 -3.44 12.79
N THR A 168 -14.56 -4.05 11.72
CA THR A 168 -15.17 -5.38 11.83
C THR A 168 -14.73 -6.26 10.69
N LEU A 169 -14.38 -7.50 11.04
CA LEU A 169 -14.17 -8.61 10.12
C LEU A 169 -15.04 -9.76 10.59
N ARG A 170 -15.81 -10.36 9.69
CA ARG A 170 -16.50 -11.63 9.92
C ARG A 170 -16.23 -12.57 8.78
N MET A 171 -15.88 -13.80 9.08
CA MET A 171 -15.76 -14.89 8.13
C MET A 171 -16.94 -15.84 8.34
N ILE A 172 -17.72 -16.08 7.30
CA ILE A 172 -18.92 -16.91 7.34
C ILE A 172 -18.64 -18.15 6.47
N ILE A 173 -18.73 -19.32 7.11
CA ILE A 173 -18.45 -20.62 6.50
C ILE A 173 -19.66 -21.53 6.73
N GLY A 174 -20.40 -21.82 5.67
CA GLY A 174 -21.70 -22.48 5.79
C GLY A 174 -22.66 -21.67 6.67
N GLY A 175 -23.11 -22.25 7.79
CA GLY A 175 -23.97 -21.58 8.77
C GLY A 175 -23.25 -20.93 9.96
N ARG A 176 -21.91 -20.96 10.03
CA ARG A 176 -21.13 -20.44 11.16
C ARG A 176 -20.59 -19.06 10.85
N VAL A 177 -20.59 -18.17 11.85
CA VAL A 177 -20.00 -16.83 11.79
C VAL A 177 -18.81 -16.79 12.73
N ILE A 178 -17.62 -16.51 12.19
CA ILE A 178 -16.37 -16.35 12.93
C ILE A 178 -16.07 -14.85 12.96
N GLU A 179 -16.08 -14.28 14.16
CA GLU A 179 -15.73 -12.86 14.37
C GLU A 179 -14.21 -12.69 14.41
N GLY A 180 -13.72 -11.73 13.64
CA GLY A 180 -12.30 -11.38 13.58
C GLY A 180 -11.91 -10.53 14.79
N LEU A 181 -10.75 -10.84 15.35
CA LEU A 181 -10.17 -10.11 16.47
C LEU A 181 -9.16 -9.10 15.96
N ILE A 182 -9.23 -7.87 16.47
CA ILE A 182 -8.15 -6.90 16.29
C ILE A 182 -6.94 -7.35 17.12
N LYS A 183 -5.77 -7.36 16.49
CA LYS A 183 -4.50 -7.69 17.13
C LYS A 183 -3.42 -6.75 16.64
N GLU A 184 -2.29 -6.73 17.35
CA GLU A 184 -1.06 -6.17 16.79
C GLU A 184 -0.79 -6.80 15.43
N ARG A 185 -0.32 -6.00 14.46
CA ARG A 185 -0.18 -6.43 13.07
C ARG A 185 0.65 -7.70 12.93
N GLU A 186 1.79 -7.77 13.63
CA GLU A 186 2.66 -8.95 13.59
C GLU A 186 2.06 -10.16 14.33
N GLU A 187 1.34 -9.94 15.44
CA GLU A 187 0.60 -11.01 16.13
C GLU A 187 -0.51 -11.57 15.25
N ALA A 188 -1.30 -10.71 14.59
CA ALA A 188 -2.36 -11.10 13.66
C ALA A 188 -1.81 -11.94 12.51
N ARG A 189 -0.66 -11.53 11.94
CA ARG A 189 0.06 -12.28 10.90
C ARG A 189 0.50 -13.65 11.41
N TYR A 190 1.09 -13.70 12.61
CA TYR A 190 1.53 -14.96 13.20
C TYR A 190 0.34 -15.93 13.37
N ILE A 191 -0.76 -15.46 13.97
CA ILE A 191 -1.99 -16.24 14.16
C ILE A 191 -2.51 -16.76 12.81
N TYR A 192 -2.54 -15.90 11.78
CA TYR A 192 -2.99 -16.29 10.44
C TYR A 192 -2.06 -17.35 9.81
N GLN A 193 -0.74 -17.18 9.88
CA GLN A 193 0.21 -18.14 9.30
C GLN A 193 0.18 -19.48 10.02
N GLU A 194 0.04 -19.47 11.36
CA GLU A 194 -0.11 -20.68 12.15
C GLU A 194 -1.41 -21.42 11.78
N ALA A 195 -2.54 -20.70 11.75
CA ALA A 195 -3.83 -21.26 11.36
C ALA A 195 -3.79 -21.86 9.94
N LYS A 196 -3.18 -21.13 8.99
CA LYS A 196 -2.96 -21.59 7.63
C LYS A 196 -2.16 -22.90 7.58
N ALA A 197 -1.06 -22.98 8.32
CA ALA A 197 -0.20 -24.16 8.40
C ALA A 197 -0.93 -25.36 9.01
N GLN A 198 -1.77 -25.12 10.02
CA GLN A 198 -2.59 -26.14 10.71
C GLN A 198 -3.89 -26.49 9.96
N GLY A 199 -4.11 -25.99 8.74
CA GLY A 199 -5.27 -26.36 7.92
C GLY A 199 -6.59 -25.72 8.37
N TYR A 200 -6.53 -24.74 9.26
CA TYR A 200 -7.67 -23.92 9.68
C TYR A 200 -8.01 -22.89 8.62
N LYS A 201 -9.30 -22.64 8.40
CA LYS A 201 -9.72 -21.50 7.59
C LYS A 201 -9.43 -20.24 8.40
N ALA A 202 -8.79 -19.28 7.75
CA ALA A 202 -8.46 -18.02 8.39
C ALA A 202 -8.62 -16.87 7.41
N SER A 203 -9.01 -15.70 7.90
CA SER A 203 -9.02 -14.46 7.14
C SER A 203 -8.19 -13.41 7.87
N LEU A 204 -7.40 -12.64 7.13
CA LEU A 204 -6.56 -11.56 7.62
C LEU A 204 -6.80 -10.30 6.79
N VAL A 205 -7.25 -9.23 7.44
CA VAL A 205 -7.39 -7.90 6.83
C VAL A 205 -6.29 -6.98 7.31
N GLU A 206 -5.51 -6.46 6.37
CA GLU A 206 -4.41 -5.53 6.61
C GLU A 206 -4.54 -4.26 5.76
N GLN A 207 -4.20 -3.12 6.34
CA GLN A 207 -3.93 -1.91 5.59
C GLN A 207 -2.53 -1.98 4.97
N GLN A 208 -2.40 -1.73 3.66
CA GLN A 208 -1.08 -1.61 2.99
C GLN A 208 -0.75 -0.14 2.69
N ARG A 209 -1.74 0.64 2.28
CA ARG A 209 -1.66 2.10 2.05
C ARG A 209 -2.92 2.75 2.63
N PRO A 210 -3.00 4.10 2.75
CA PRO A 210 -4.20 4.76 3.25
C PRO A 210 -5.50 4.26 2.62
N ASN A 211 -5.48 4.03 1.30
CA ASN A 211 -6.63 3.63 0.50
C ASN A 211 -6.58 2.20 -0.08
N ILE A 212 -5.61 1.38 0.34
CA ILE A 212 -5.45 -0.01 -0.16
C ILE A 212 -5.38 -0.97 1.01
N PHE A 213 -6.27 -1.95 0.97
CA PHE A 213 -6.35 -3.04 1.92
C PHE A 213 -6.19 -4.38 1.22
N THR A 214 -5.67 -5.35 1.96
CA THR A 214 -5.58 -6.75 1.52
C THR A 214 -6.39 -7.62 2.44
N ASN A 215 -7.22 -8.49 1.88
CA ASN A 215 -7.87 -9.58 2.56
C ASN A 215 -7.23 -10.89 2.10
N SER A 216 -6.57 -11.61 3.01
CA SER A 216 -6.00 -12.93 2.75
C SER A 216 -6.90 -13.99 3.38
N VAL A 217 -7.34 -14.98 2.61
CA VAL A 217 -8.23 -16.06 3.06
C VAL A 217 -7.55 -17.40 2.79
N ALA A 218 -7.17 -18.10 3.86
CA ALA A 218 -6.45 -19.37 3.80
C ALA A 218 -7.39 -20.58 3.78
N ASN A 219 -6.91 -21.66 3.16
CA ASN A 219 -7.53 -22.99 3.18
C ASN A 219 -8.98 -22.99 2.67
N ILE A 220 -9.26 -22.29 1.56
CA ILE A 220 -10.53 -22.43 0.85
C ILE A 220 -10.52 -23.80 0.16
N GLY A 221 -11.49 -24.63 0.51
CA GLY A 221 -11.60 -26.00 0.01
C GLY A 221 -12.03 -26.04 -1.46
N PRO A 222 -11.86 -27.18 -2.14
CA PRO A 222 -12.33 -27.38 -3.50
C PRO A 222 -13.83 -27.08 -3.63
N HIS A 223 -14.22 -26.28 -4.64
CA HIS A 223 -15.62 -25.88 -4.90
C HIS A 223 -16.31 -25.14 -3.74
N GLU A 224 -15.57 -24.76 -2.70
CA GLU A 224 -16.12 -24.12 -1.51
C GLU A 224 -16.32 -22.61 -1.74
N THR A 225 -17.37 -22.07 -1.10
CA THR A 225 -17.58 -20.63 -0.97
C THR A 225 -17.32 -20.18 0.46
N VAL A 226 -16.45 -19.18 0.64
CA VAL A 226 -16.21 -18.49 1.91
C VAL A 226 -16.69 -17.05 1.78
N ILE A 227 -17.47 -16.57 2.74
CA ILE A 227 -17.99 -15.21 2.73
C ILE A 227 -17.23 -14.38 3.76
N ILE A 228 -16.64 -13.28 3.33
CA ILE A 228 -15.95 -12.32 4.20
C ILE A 228 -16.76 -11.03 4.24
N GLN A 229 -17.17 -10.63 5.44
CA GLN A 229 -17.86 -9.38 5.69
C GLN A 229 -16.92 -8.42 6.41
N ILE A 230 -16.70 -7.26 5.81
CA ILE A 230 -15.87 -6.18 6.35
C ILE A 230 -16.79 -5.00 6.61
N GLU A 231 -16.68 -4.39 7.78
CA GLU A 231 -17.40 -3.15 8.07
C GLU A 231 -16.44 -2.03 8.44
N TYR A 232 -16.75 -0.86 7.91
CA TYR A 232 -16.02 0.36 8.16
C TYR A 232 -16.98 1.54 8.13
N GLN A 233 -16.44 2.69 8.50
CA GLN A 233 -17.19 3.93 8.56
C GLN A 233 -16.34 5.10 8.11
N GLU A 234 -17.00 6.10 7.56
CA GLU A 234 -16.40 7.32 7.07
C GLU A 234 -17.33 8.52 7.27
N HIS A 235 -16.77 9.71 7.11
CA HIS A 235 -17.53 10.95 7.10
C HIS A 235 -17.94 11.31 5.67
N VAL A 236 -19.22 11.62 5.47
CA VAL A 236 -19.79 12.09 4.19
C VAL A 236 -19.24 13.47 3.86
N ARG A 237 -18.72 13.67 2.65
CA ARG A 237 -18.23 14.98 2.22
C ARG A 237 -19.40 15.94 1.98
N LEU A 238 -19.24 17.20 2.38
CA LEU A 238 -20.16 18.28 2.04
C LEU A 238 -19.34 19.40 1.40
N ASP A 239 -19.77 19.80 0.21
CA ASP A 239 -19.11 20.83 -0.59
C ASP A 239 -20.18 21.66 -1.33
N ASN A 240 -20.11 22.99 -1.24
CA ASN A 240 -21.07 23.93 -1.83
C ASN A 240 -22.55 23.57 -1.57
N GLY A 241 -22.85 23.05 -0.39
CA GLY A 241 -24.22 22.67 0.00
C GLY A 241 -24.73 21.37 -0.65
N GLN A 242 -23.86 20.63 -1.35
CA GLN A 242 -24.10 19.29 -1.88
C GLN A 242 -23.29 18.27 -1.08
N PHE A 243 -23.96 17.22 -0.61
CA PHE A 243 -23.33 16.09 0.03
C PHE A 243 -22.89 15.09 -1.02
N SER A 244 -21.73 14.46 -0.81
CA SER A 244 -21.23 13.39 -1.64
C SER A 244 -20.63 12.24 -0.84
N LEU A 245 -20.86 11.03 -1.33
CA LEU A 245 -20.25 9.80 -0.83
C LEU A 245 -19.70 9.01 -2.02
N ARG A 246 -18.41 8.68 -1.95
CA ARG A 246 -17.74 7.83 -2.94
C ARG A 246 -17.48 6.46 -2.33
N PHE A 247 -17.92 5.42 -3.02
CA PHE A 247 -17.55 4.04 -2.73
C PHE A 247 -16.55 3.55 -3.79
N PRO A 248 -15.25 3.41 -3.44
CA PRO A 248 -14.25 2.90 -4.35
C PRO A 248 -14.51 1.44 -4.73
N MET A 249 -14.50 1.13 -6.02
CA MET A 249 -14.71 -0.22 -6.55
C MET A 249 -13.46 -0.75 -7.27
N VAL A 250 -12.55 0.14 -7.69
CA VAL A 250 -11.40 -0.22 -8.51
C VAL A 250 -10.10 0.17 -7.82
N VAL A 251 -9.13 -0.74 -7.80
CA VAL A 251 -7.73 -0.36 -7.61
C VAL A 251 -7.14 -0.15 -9.00
N ALA A 252 -6.80 1.09 -9.36
CA ALA A 252 -6.20 1.34 -10.67
C ALA A 252 -4.74 0.83 -10.72
N PRO A 253 -4.26 0.33 -11.88
CA PRO A 253 -2.85 -0.04 -12.07
C PRO A 253 -1.94 1.12 -11.71
N ARG A 254 -0.91 0.84 -10.90
CA ARG A 254 0.04 1.85 -10.44
C ARG A 254 1.36 1.67 -11.17
N TYR A 255 1.99 2.77 -11.55
CA TYR A 255 3.37 2.70 -12.03
C TYR A 255 4.28 2.25 -10.89
N ASN A 256 4.91 1.10 -11.07
CA ASN A 256 5.81 0.53 -10.08
C ASN A 256 7.20 0.37 -10.70
N PRO A 257 8.15 1.28 -10.43
CA PRO A 257 9.45 1.27 -11.09
C PRO A 257 10.16 -0.06 -10.81
N PRO A 258 10.83 -0.67 -11.81
CA PRO A 258 11.51 -1.95 -11.61
C PRO A 258 12.61 -1.83 -10.53
N PRO A 259 12.94 -2.94 -9.84
CA PRO A 259 14.03 -2.96 -8.86
C PRO A 259 15.30 -2.36 -9.47
N ARG A 260 15.87 -1.35 -8.83
CA ARG A 260 17.13 -0.75 -9.31
C ARG A 260 18.26 -1.70 -8.94
N ILE A 261 18.81 -2.39 -9.93
CA ILE A 261 20.08 -3.09 -9.77
C ILE A 261 21.16 -2.02 -9.69
N GLN A 262 21.60 -1.67 -8.49
CA GLN A 262 22.76 -0.81 -8.34
C GLN A 262 24.00 -1.68 -8.57
N MET A 263 24.52 -1.68 -9.80
CA MET A 263 25.80 -2.31 -10.11
C MET A 263 26.91 -1.50 -9.45
N VAL A 264 27.27 -1.87 -8.22
CA VAL A 264 28.52 -1.43 -7.60
C VAL A 264 29.66 -2.19 -8.26
N ASN A 265 30.42 -1.49 -9.10
CA ASN A 265 31.63 -2.03 -9.69
C ASN A 265 32.75 -1.90 -8.66
N PHE A 266 33.21 -3.02 -8.10
CA PHE A 266 34.41 -3.05 -7.25
C PHE A 266 35.28 -4.25 -7.62
N ASN A 267 36.58 -3.98 -7.77
CA ASN A 267 37.62 -4.98 -8.03
C ASN A 267 37.45 -6.25 -7.17
N GLU A 268 37.61 -7.41 -7.82
CA GLU A 268 37.80 -8.80 -7.34
C GLU A 268 37.01 -9.37 -6.13
N ARG A 269 36.15 -8.63 -5.42
CA ARG A 269 35.31 -9.17 -4.33
C ARG A 269 33.88 -8.63 -4.32
N GLY A 270 33.26 -8.57 -5.50
CA GLY A 270 31.93 -8.02 -5.72
C GLY A 270 30.83 -8.65 -4.87
N TRP A 271 30.14 -7.80 -4.10
CA TRP A 271 28.79 -8.05 -3.59
C TRP A 271 27.95 -6.81 -3.89
N GLY A 272 26.98 -6.95 -4.80
CA GLY A 272 25.96 -5.92 -5.05
C GLY A 272 24.71 -6.23 -4.22
N THR A 273 24.13 -5.21 -3.60
CA THR A 273 22.82 -5.32 -2.94
C THR A 273 21.73 -4.92 -3.92
N LEU A 274 20.73 -5.79 -4.10
CA LEU A 274 19.51 -5.43 -4.80
C LEU A 274 18.70 -4.53 -3.87
N SER A 275 18.40 -3.30 -4.29
CA SER A 275 17.51 -2.41 -3.54
C SER A 275 16.23 -2.23 -4.37
N ASP A 276 15.16 -2.90 -3.95
CA ASP A 276 13.83 -2.69 -4.53
C ASP A 276 13.23 -1.40 -3.93
N PRO A 277 12.92 -0.38 -4.73
CA PRO A 277 12.26 0.83 -4.22
C PRO A 277 10.83 0.57 -3.71
N VAL A 278 10.23 -0.59 -4.02
CA VAL A 278 8.89 -0.98 -3.57
C VAL A 278 8.92 -2.42 -3.02
N PRO A 279 9.41 -2.62 -1.78
CA PRO A 279 9.63 -3.96 -1.20
C PRO A 279 8.35 -4.80 -1.03
N ASP A 280 7.18 -4.19 -1.08
CA ASP A 280 5.86 -4.81 -0.86
C ASP A 280 4.99 -4.83 -2.12
N ARG A 281 5.61 -4.78 -3.31
CA ARG A 281 4.96 -4.78 -4.64
C ARG A 281 3.83 -5.80 -4.77
N ASP A 282 4.12 -7.04 -4.42
CA ASP A 282 3.22 -8.20 -4.48
C ASP A 282 2.02 -8.15 -3.52
N ARG A 283 1.92 -7.10 -2.69
CA ARG A 283 0.75 -6.83 -1.83
C ARG A 283 -0.10 -5.65 -2.30
N ILE A 284 0.42 -4.83 -3.21
CA ILE A 284 -0.23 -3.60 -3.67
C ILE A 284 -0.52 -3.59 -5.17
N GLU A 285 0.03 -4.55 -5.92
CA GLU A 285 -0.13 -4.70 -7.37
C GLU A 285 -0.79 -6.04 -7.69
N PRO A 286 -2.13 -6.11 -7.68
CA PRO A 286 -2.86 -7.33 -8.03
C PRO A 286 -2.79 -7.58 -9.55
N PRO A 287 -3.02 -8.83 -10.00
CA PRO A 287 -3.21 -9.10 -11.42
C PRO A 287 -4.48 -8.40 -11.94
N TYR A 288 -4.46 -7.98 -13.21
CA TYR A 288 -5.60 -7.36 -13.88
C TYR A 288 -6.13 -8.25 -15.00
N LEU A 289 -7.45 -8.21 -15.17
CA LEU A 289 -8.14 -8.87 -16.27
C LEU A 289 -7.89 -8.13 -17.57
N ARG A 290 -7.62 -8.91 -18.63
CA ARG A 290 -7.63 -8.41 -20.00
C ARG A 290 -9.10 -8.35 -20.47
N PRO A 291 -9.65 -7.17 -20.82
CA PRO A 291 -11.07 -7.00 -21.17
C PRO A 291 -11.54 -7.75 -22.42
N ASP A 292 -10.60 -8.21 -23.24
CA ASP A 292 -10.77 -8.62 -24.64
C ASP A 292 -10.96 -10.14 -24.85
N GLU A 293 -11.12 -10.94 -23.78
CA GLU A 293 -11.24 -12.40 -23.93
C GLU A 293 -12.65 -12.91 -24.26
N ASP A 294 -13.75 -12.23 -23.89
CA ASP A 294 -15.11 -12.49 -24.40
C ASP A 294 -16.13 -11.46 -23.83
N PRO A 295 -16.89 -10.69 -24.64
CA PRO A 295 -17.97 -9.83 -24.15
C PRO A 295 -19.12 -10.56 -23.44
N GLU A 296 -19.26 -11.88 -23.67
CA GLU A 296 -20.23 -12.76 -23.01
C GLU A 296 -19.66 -13.47 -21.77
N ALA A 297 -18.38 -13.25 -21.42
CA ALA A 297 -17.80 -13.81 -20.21
C ALA A 297 -18.57 -13.32 -18.96
N PRO A 298 -18.72 -14.17 -17.92
CA PRO A 298 -19.33 -13.76 -16.67
C PRO A 298 -18.62 -12.51 -16.14
N LYS A 299 -19.39 -11.49 -15.74
CA LYS A 299 -18.86 -10.26 -15.12
C LYS A 299 -17.96 -10.67 -13.97
N VAL A 300 -16.65 -10.50 -14.11
CA VAL A 300 -15.70 -10.83 -13.04
C VAL A 300 -15.78 -9.74 -11.98
N ASN A 301 -15.86 -10.13 -10.72
CA ASN A 301 -16.07 -9.22 -9.59
C ASN A 301 -17.36 -8.37 -9.72
N PRO A 302 -18.55 -8.99 -9.82
CA PRO A 302 -19.81 -8.26 -9.85
C PRO A 302 -20.05 -7.60 -8.49
N VAL A 303 -20.66 -6.42 -8.52
CA VAL A 303 -21.03 -5.65 -7.35
C VAL A 303 -22.52 -5.37 -7.34
N THR A 304 -23.16 -5.69 -6.22
CA THR A 304 -24.46 -5.13 -5.86
C THR A 304 -24.27 -4.04 -4.81
N LEU A 305 -25.14 -3.04 -4.83
CA LEU A 305 -25.06 -1.91 -3.91
C LEU A 305 -26.46 -1.49 -3.49
N THR A 306 -26.65 -1.42 -2.17
CA THR A 306 -27.84 -0.87 -1.53
C THR A 306 -27.43 0.24 -0.58
N ILE A 307 -28.09 1.39 -0.70
CA ILE A 307 -27.85 2.55 0.17
C ILE A 307 -29.14 2.89 0.92
N SER A 308 -29.05 2.98 2.25
CA SER A 308 -30.08 3.52 3.12
C SER A 308 -29.68 4.90 3.60
N LEU A 309 -30.31 5.93 3.07
CA LEU A 309 -30.05 7.34 3.38
C LEU A 309 -31.04 7.85 4.42
N ARG A 310 -30.53 8.45 5.50
CA ARG A 310 -31.28 9.18 6.54
C ARG A 310 -30.53 10.47 6.87
N THR A 311 -30.98 11.59 6.31
CA THR A 311 -30.24 12.86 6.41
C THR A 311 -30.56 13.66 7.67
N GLY A 312 -31.72 13.43 8.30
CA GLY A 312 -32.20 14.27 9.41
C GLY A 312 -32.69 15.66 8.96
N PHE A 313 -32.72 15.92 7.65
CA PHE A 313 -33.27 17.11 7.01
C PHE A 313 -33.98 16.73 5.72
N ALA A 314 -34.90 17.57 5.24
CA ALA A 314 -35.66 17.25 4.03
C ALA A 314 -34.74 17.11 2.80
N LEU A 315 -34.87 15.98 2.08
CA LEU A 315 -34.07 15.64 0.91
C LEU A 315 -34.51 16.43 -0.33
N GLY A 316 -33.57 17.14 -0.94
CA GLY A 316 -33.65 17.74 -2.26
C GLY A 316 -33.33 16.72 -3.36
N ASP A 317 -32.50 17.10 -4.32
CA ASP A 317 -32.12 16.22 -5.43
C ASP A 317 -31.16 15.12 -4.97
N ILE A 318 -31.27 13.95 -5.60
CA ILE A 318 -30.42 12.78 -5.35
C ILE A 318 -30.03 12.23 -6.72
N ALA A 319 -28.73 12.05 -6.95
CA ALA A 319 -28.19 11.53 -8.20
C ALA A 319 -26.94 10.68 -7.96
N SER A 320 -26.57 9.88 -8.96
CA SER A 320 -25.30 9.16 -9.01
C SER A 320 -24.53 9.59 -10.25
N SER A 321 -23.22 9.81 -10.11
CA SER A 321 -22.39 10.38 -11.18
C SER A 321 -22.05 9.36 -12.27
N HIS A 322 -21.90 8.08 -11.91
CA HIS A 322 -21.30 7.06 -12.79
C HIS A 322 -22.19 5.83 -13.04
N HIS A 323 -23.28 5.69 -12.29
CA HIS A 323 -24.16 4.52 -12.30
C HIS A 323 -25.64 4.93 -12.30
N ASP A 324 -26.46 4.20 -13.05
CA ASP A 324 -27.91 4.33 -12.97
C ASP A 324 -28.44 3.71 -11.68
N ILE A 325 -29.30 4.46 -10.99
CA ILE A 325 -29.88 4.07 -9.69
C ILE A 325 -31.40 4.14 -9.72
N ASP A 326 -32.03 3.22 -9.00
CA ASP A 326 -33.43 3.31 -8.61
C ASP A 326 -33.50 3.94 -7.21
N ILE A 327 -34.39 4.92 -7.05
CA ILE A 327 -34.52 5.69 -5.80
C ILE A 327 -35.94 5.50 -5.25
N ARG A 328 -36.04 4.99 -4.03
CA ARG A 328 -37.28 4.85 -3.27
C ARG A 328 -37.23 5.79 -2.07
N ARG A 329 -37.96 6.91 -2.12
CA ARG A 329 -38.04 7.86 -0.99
C ARG A 329 -38.88 7.27 0.14
N ASN A 330 -38.36 7.39 1.36
CA ASN A 330 -38.98 6.90 2.59
C ASN A 330 -39.20 8.11 3.51
N GLY A 331 -40.28 8.87 3.28
CA GLY A 331 -40.55 10.11 4.01
C GLY A 331 -39.81 11.33 3.45
N ASN A 332 -39.62 12.36 4.29
CA ASN A 332 -39.04 13.64 3.86
C ASN A 332 -37.50 13.64 3.88
N ASP A 333 -36.89 12.89 4.79
CA ASP A 333 -35.44 12.87 5.09
C ASP A 333 -34.79 11.51 4.82
N GLY A 334 -35.54 10.56 4.24
CA GLY A 334 -35.10 9.20 4.00
C GLY A 334 -35.22 8.76 2.53
N ALA A 335 -34.27 7.93 2.09
CA ALA A 335 -34.35 7.23 0.80
C ALA A 335 -33.62 5.88 0.84
N THR A 336 -34.08 4.92 0.05
CA THR A 336 -33.35 3.69 -0.27
C THR A 336 -32.97 3.72 -1.74
N LEU A 337 -31.71 3.44 -2.05
CA LEU A 337 -31.16 3.45 -3.39
C LEU A 337 -30.57 2.09 -3.73
N THR A 338 -30.78 1.63 -4.97
CA THR A 338 -30.20 0.40 -5.50
C THR A 338 -29.68 0.63 -6.92
N LEU A 339 -28.69 -0.13 -7.36
CA LEU A 339 -28.27 -0.11 -8.76
C LEU A 339 -29.42 -0.60 -9.65
N LYS A 340 -29.76 0.18 -10.69
CA LYS A 340 -30.88 -0.12 -11.59
C LYS A 340 -30.66 -1.42 -12.38
N GLN A 341 -29.41 -1.75 -12.64
CA GLN A 341 -28.99 -2.97 -13.36
C GLN A 341 -28.84 -4.18 -12.42
N GLY A 342 -29.06 -4.01 -11.11
CA GLY A 342 -28.81 -5.02 -10.08
C GLY A 342 -27.32 -5.22 -9.81
N GLU A 343 -26.62 -5.83 -10.76
CA GLU A 343 -25.19 -6.15 -10.69
C GLU A 343 -24.38 -5.39 -11.75
N VAL A 344 -23.31 -4.72 -11.33
CA VAL A 344 -22.37 -3.99 -12.20
C VAL A 344 -20.95 -4.55 -12.03
N ALA A 345 -20.08 -4.35 -13.01
CA ALA A 345 -18.68 -4.72 -12.85
C ALA A 345 -17.95 -3.72 -11.92
N ALA A 346 -17.03 -4.21 -11.09
CA ALA A 346 -16.15 -3.36 -10.28
C ALA A 346 -15.06 -2.69 -11.14
N ASN A 347 -15.43 -1.91 -12.17
CA ASN A 347 -14.51 -1.27 -13.12
C ASN A 347 -14.57 0.27 -13.08
N LYS A 348 -15.44 0.87 -12.27
CA LYS A 348 -15.46 2.30 -11.96
C LYS A 348 -16.08 2.53 -10.59
N ASP A 349 -15.74 3.63 -9.95
CA ASP A 349 -16.24 3.92 -8.61
C ASP A 349 -17.70 4.36 -8.62
N PHE A 350 -18.41 4.08 -7.54
CA PHE A 350 -19.74 4.61 -7.30
C PHE A 350 -19.64 5.95 -6.56
N GLU A 351 -20.42 6.94 -6.99
CA GLU A 351 -20.52 8.24 -6.32
C GLU A 351 -21.99 8.63 -6.22
N LEU A 352 -22.45 8.85 -4.98
CA LEU A 352 -23.76 9.40 -4.67
C LEU A 352 -23.61 10.89 -4.34
N VAL A 353 -24.46 11.72 -4.94
CA VAL A 353 -24.59 13.13 -4.61
C VAL A 353 -26.03 13.46 -4.22
N TRP A 354 -26.19 14.28 -3.18
CA TRP A 354 -27.52 14.76 -2.79
C TRP A 354 -27.48 16.16 -2.19
N SER A 355 -28.61 16.86 -2.24
CA SER A 355 -28.76 18.19 -1.66
C SER A 355 -29.89 18.21 -0.62
N PRO A 356 -29.82 19.11 0.38
CA PRO A 356 -30.99 19.43 1.18
C PRO A 356 -32.02 20.18 0.33
N LYS A 357 -33.31 20.00 0.63
CA LYS A 357 -34.36 20.84 0.07
C LYS A 357 -34.07 22.30 0.42
N ALA A 358 -34.41 23.22 -0.48
CA ALA A 358 -34.16 24.65 -0.25
C ALA A 358 -34.76 25.11 1.09
N GLY A 359 -33.96 25.81 1.90
CA GLY A 359 -34.35 26.32 3.21
C GLY A 359 -34.35 25.30 4.36
N THR A 360 -33.93 24.05 4.12
CA THR A 360 -33.89 23.00 5.17
C THR A 360 -32.48 22.50 5.47
N ALA A 361 -31.44 23.16 4.95
CA ALA A 361 -30.06 22.83 5.28
C ALA A 361 -29.78 23.17 6.76
N PRO A 362 -29.23 22.26 7.57
CA PRO A 362 -28.87 22.58 8.95
C PRO A 362 -27.68 23.56 8.96
N GLU A 363 -27.81 24.67 9.69
CA GLU A 363 -26.69 25.59 9.95
C GLU A 363 -25.66 24.96 10.90
N ALA A 364 -26.14 24.13 11.83
CA ALA A 364 -25.32 23.24 12.61
C ALA A 364 -26.08 21.95 12.94
N ALA A 365 -25.35 20.86 13.14
CA ALA A 365 -25.89 19.59 13.59
C ALA A 365 -24.98 18.99 14.67
N LEU A 366 -25.59 18.35 15.67
CA LEU A 366 -24.86 17.68 16.75
C LEU A 366 -25.36 16.25 16.88
N PHE A 367 -24.41 15.32 16.86
CA PHE A 367 -24.65 13.89 17.06
C PHE A 367 -23.87 13.40 18.28
N ARG A 368 -24.40 12.36 18.93
CA ARG A 368 -23.80 11.73 20.11
C ARG A 368 -23.80 10.20 19.98
N GLU A 369 -22.77 9.58 20.52
CA GLU A 369 -22.70 8.14 20.79
C GLU A 369 -22.15 7.93 22.20
N THR A 370 -22.73 7.01 22.96
CA THR A 370 -22.12 6.53 24.21
C THR A 370 -21.37 5.23 23.94
N PHE A 371 -20.07 5.22 24.17
CA PHE A 371 -19.20 4.05 23.97
C PHE A 371 -18.30 3.84 25.19
N ASN A 372 -18.27 2.63 25.75
CA ASN A 372 -17.50 2.28 26.95
C ASN A 372 -17.69 3.22 28.15
N GLY A 373 -18.91 3.75 28.34
CA GLY A 373 -19.25 4.62 29.47
C GLY A 373 -18.80 6.09 29.31
N GLU A 374 -18.31 6.47 28.13
CA GLU A 374 -17.97 7.84 27.77
C GLU A 374 -18.80 8.30 26.58
N ASP A 375 -18.94 9.61 26.42
CA ASP A 375 -19.73 10.22 25.35
C ASP A 375 -18.84 10.80 24.27
N TYR A 376 -19.20 10.52 23.02
CA TYR A 376 -18.52 11.00 21.84
C TYR A 376 -19.48 11.88 21.06
N LEU A 377 -18.97 13.01 20.59
CA LEU A 377 -19.74 14.00 19.85
C LEU A 377 -19.20 14.16 18.43
N LEU A 378 -20.11 14.39 17.50
CA LEU A 378 -19.82 14.89 16.16
C LEU A 378 -20.64 16.16 15.95
N ALA A 379 -19.97 17.30 15.90
CA ALA A 379 -20.56 18.59 15.58
C ALA A 379 -20.20 18.98 14.15
N ILE A 380 -21.20 19.44 13.40
CA ILE A 380 -21.03 19.97 12.06
C ILE A 380 -21.55 21.39 12.05
N VAL A 381 -20.73 22.30 11.57
CA VAL A 381 -21.08 23.71 11.38
C VAL A 381 -20.98 24.02 9.90
N VAL A 382 -22.11 24.38 9.29
CA VAL A 382 -22.21 24.73 7.88
C VAL A 382 -22.21 26.25 7.77
N PRO A 383 -21.45 26.86 6.85
CA PRO A 383 -21.53 28.29 6.64
C PRO A 383 -22.96 28.71 6.25
N PRO A 384 -23.51 29.79 6.83
CA PRO A 384 -24.81 30.30 6.42
C PRO A 384 -24.78 30.65 4.93
N ARG A 385 -25.84 30.27 4.20
CA ARG A 385 -25.96 30.62 2.78
C ARG A 385 -26.09 32.13 2.68
N ILE A 386 -25.10 32.80 2.09
CA ILE A 386 -25.22 34.20 1.70
C ILE A 386 -26.31 34.26 0.62
N THR A 387 -27.51 34.70 0.97
CA THR A 387 -28.63 34.82 0.03
C THR A 387 -28.32 35.84 -1.05
N ASP A 388 -28.64 35.51 -2.30
CA ASP A 388 -28.57 36.39 -3.47
C ASP A 388 -29.29 37.72 -3.18
N GLY A 389 -28.53 38.76 -2.86
CA GLY A 389 -29.04 40.07 -2.45
C GLY A 389 -28.16 40.78 -1.43
N SER A 390 -27.43 40.05 -0.60
CA SER A 390 -26.28 40.59 0.14
C SER A 390 -25.06 40.44 -0.75
N GLU A 391 -24.51 41.51 -1.32
CA GLU A 391 -23.17 41.45 -1.90
C GLU A 391 -22.24 40.87 -0.81
N ALA A 392 -21.72 39.67 -1.02
CA ALA A 392 -20.70 39.12 -0.14
C ALA A 392 -19.55 40.13 -0.15
N VAL A 393 -19.33 40.83 0.96
CA VAL A 393 -18.27 41.84 1.05
C VAL A 393 -16.94 41.09 0.96
N ILE A 394 -16.37 41.01 -0.25
CA ILE A 394 -15.08 40.37 -0.47
C ILE A 394 -14.02 41.28 0.15
N ARG A 395 -13.66 41.00 1.42
CA ARG A 395 -12.65 41.77 2.17
C ARG A 395 -11.35 41.89 1.39
N PRO A 396 -10.69 43.05 1.37
CA PRO A 396 -9.34 43.16 0.81
C PRO A 396 -8.38 42.22 1.55
N ARG A 397 -7.35 41.73 0.85
CA ARG A 397 -6.41 40.74 1.39
C ARG A 397 -5.02 41.34 1.53
N GLU A 398 -4.24 40.78 2.44
CA GLU A 398 -2.79 40.94 2.47
C GLU A 398 -2.17 39.56 2.21
N THR A 399 -1.62 39.33 1.03
CA THR A 399 -1.15 38.01 0.59
C THR A 399 0.37 37.96 0.45
N ILE A 400 1.03 37.14 1.25
CA ILE A 400 2.47 36.88 1.15
C ILE A 400 2.68 35.55 0.47
N PHE A 401 3.28 35.57 -0.72
CA PHE A 401 3.66 34.36 -1.42
C PHE A 401 5.08 33.98 -1.03
N VAL A 402 5.29 32.74 -0.60
CA VAL A 402 6.62 32.19 -0.33
C VAL A 402 6.87 31.08 -1.33
N ILE A 403 7.93 31.20 -2.12
CA ILE A 403 8.26 30.23 -3.18
C ILE A 403 9.65 29.66 -2.99
N ASP A 404 9.71 28.33 -2.97
CA ASP A 404 10.93 27.55 -2.95
C ASP A 404 11.58 27.51 -4.33
N ASN A 405 12.86 27.87 -4.40
CA ASN A 405 13.70 27.73 -5.59
C ASN A 405 14.92 26.85 -5.35
N SER A 406 14.91 25.98 -4.34
CA SER A 406 15.99 25.06 -4.00
C SER A 406 16.30 24.06 -5.12
N GLY A 407 17.45 23.39 -5.02
CA GLY A 407 17.87 22.41 -6.02
C GLY A 407 16.89 21.24 -6.22
N SER A 408 16.12 20.86 -5.20
CA SER A 408 15.12 19.78 -5.29
C SER A 408 13.92 20.17 -6.17
N MET A 409 13.64 21.47 -6.30
CA MET A 409 12.65 22.02 -7.22
C MET A 409 13.07 21.93 -8.70
N GLY A 410 14.20 21.31 -9.02
CA GLY A 410 14.70 21.17 -10.39
C GLY A 410 13.71 20.57 -11.39
N GLY A 411 13.84 20.99 -12.65
CA GLY A 411 13.06 20.43 -13.75
C GLY A 411 11.61 20.89 -13.76
N GLU A 412 10.68 19.96 -13.55
CA GLU A 412 9.24 20.20 -13.67
C GLU A 412 8.68 20.96 -12.47
N SER A 413 9.16 20.69 -11.25
CA SER A 413 8.68 21.33 -10.03
C SER A 413 8.80 22.86 -10.08
N ILE A 414 9.93 23.42 -10.51
CA ILE A 414 10.08 24.89 -10.63
C ILE A 414 9.21 25.47 -11.75
N ARG A 415 8.87 24.71 -12.80
CA ARG A 415 7.89 25.15 -13.81
C ARG A 415 6.50 25.24 -13.19
N GLN A 416 6.07 24.19 -12.50
CA GLN A 416 4.79 24.15 -11.78
C GLN A 416 4.67 25.27 -10.74
N ALA A 417 5.71 25.48 -9.93
CA ALA A 417 5.72 26.51 -8.88
C ALA A 417 5.60 27.92 -9.49
N ARG A 418 6.35 28.22 -10.56
CA ARG A 418 6.23 29.49 -11.27
C ARG A 418 4.85 29.67 -11.90
N ALA A 419 4.34 28.66 -12.59
CA ALA A 419 3.01 28.70 -13.21
C ALA A 419 1.92 28.96 -12.15
N SER A 420 2.00 28.27 -11.01
CA SER A 420 1.08 28.43 -9.88
C SER A 420 1.12 29.85 -9.30
N LEU A 421 2.32 30.38 -9.06
CA LEU A 421 2.49 31.72 -8.51
C LEU A 421 2.10 32.83 -9.51
N LEU A 422 2.40 32.66 -10.80
CA LEU A 422 1.95 33.61 -11.83
C LEU A 422 0.42 33.68 -11.90
N MET A 423 -0.26 32.54 -11.86
CA MET A 423 -1.72 32.48 -11.78
C MET A 423 -2.25 33.13 -10.49
N ALA A 424 -1.54 32.99 -9.39
CA ALA A 424 -1.90 33.65 -8.13
C ALA A 424 -1.85 35.17 -8.24
N LEU A 425 -0.78 35.71 -8.83
CA LEU A 425 -0.59 37.13 -9.04
C LEU A 425 -1.64 37.72 -9.99
N ASP A 426 -2.18 36.92 -10.93
CA ASP A 426 -3.29 37.33 -11.82
C ASP A 426 -4.63 37.52 -11.09
N ARG A 427 -4.82 36.92 -9.92
CA ARG A 427 -6.08 37.01 -9.15
C ARG A 427 -6.08 38.07 -8.05
N LEU A 428 -4.99 38.80 -7.89
CA LEU A 428 -4.94 39.92 -6.95
C LEU A 428 -5.80 41.09 -7.45
N ARG A 429 -6.57 41.70 -6.56
CA ARG A 429 -7.34 42.91 -6.86
C ARG A 429 -6.52 44.15 -6.50
N PRO A 430 -6.74 45.31 -7.15
CA PRO A 430 -6.04 46.55 -6.80
C PRO A 430 -6.18 46.99 -5.34
N THR A 431 -7.21 46.52 -4.63
CA THR A 431 -7.44 46.77 -3.20
C THR A 431 -6.59 45.88 -2.27
N ASP A 432 -6.03 44.79 -2.79
CA ASP A 432 -5.21 43.83 -2.05
C ASP A 432 -3.78 44.36 -1.87
N LEU A 433 -3.12 43.96 -0.77
CA LEU A 433 -1.69 44.09 -0.55
C LEU A 433 -1.02 42.74 -0.83
N PHE A 434 0.21 42.76 -1.33
CA PHE A 434 0.95 41.52 -1.55
C PHE A 434 2.46 41.69 -1.45
N ASN A 435 3.16 40.57 -1.25
CA ASN A 435 4.60 40.46 -1.42
C ASN A 435 4.96 39.05 -1.93
N VAL A 436 6.16 38.90 -2.47
CA VAL A 436 6.74 37.60 -2.86
C VAL A 436 8.09 37.45 -2.17
N ILE A 437 8.28 36.31 -1.51
CA ILE A 437 9.51 35.91 -0.86
C ILE A 437 10.00 34.64 -1.57
N ARG A 438 11.23 34.66 -2.10
CA ARG A 438 11.87 33.46 -2.62
C ARG A 438 12.87 32.93 -1.60
N PHE A 439 13.03 31.61 -1.54
CA PHE A 439 14.06 31.00 -0.69
C PHE A 439 14.71 29.77 -1.30
N ASP A 440 15.99 29.62 -0.99
CA ASP A 440 16.83 28.43 -1.13
C ASP A 440 17.71 28.32 0.13
N ASN A 441 19.04 28.30 0.02
CA ASN A 441 19.95 28.55 1.16
C ASN A 441 20.10 30.04 1.51
N THR A 442 19.40 30.91 0.79
CA THR A 442 19.28 32.36 1.00
C THR A 442 17.82 32.77 0.81
N MET A 443 17.48 34.02 1.13
CA MET A 443 16.12 34.54 0.99
C MET A 443 16.16 35.93 0.38
N ASP A 444 15.27 36.20 -0.59
CA ASP A 444 14.99 37.55 -1.08
C ASP A 444 13.50 37.87 -0.97
N MET A 445 13.19 39.09 -0.55
CA MET A 445 11.85 39.66 -0.61
C MET A 445 11.78 40.62 -1.80
N VAL A 446 10.80 40.44 -2.69
CA VAL A 446 10.64 41.31 -3.87
C VAL A 446 10.39 42.76 -3.46
N PHE A 447 9.65 42.96 -2.37
CA PHE A 447 9.45 44.25 -1.73
C PHE A 447 9.86 44.15 -0.26
N ALA A 448 10.35 45.24 0.33
CA ALA A 448 10.68 45.25 1.76
C ALA A 448 9.45 45.04 2.65
N ASN A 449 8.30 45.58 2.24
CA ASN A 449 7.01 45.46 2.91
C ASN A 449 5.93 45.10 1.88
N PRO A 450 4.77 44.55 2.28
CA PRO A 450 3.65 44.33 1.37
C PRO A 450 3.21 45.62 0.68
N VAL A 451 2.99 45.56 -0.64
CA VAL A 451 2.63 46.71 -1.48
C VAL A 451 1.25 46.52 -2.13
N PRO A 452 0.55 47.59 -2.55
CA PRO A 452 -0.68 47.46 -3.30
C PRO A 452 -0.50 46.66 -4.60
N ALA A 453 -1.47 45.80 -4.91
CA ALA A 453 -1.51 45.00 -6.13
C ALA A 453 -1.96 45.81 -7.37
N ASN A 454 -1.31 46.96 -7.59
CA ASN A 454 -1.47 47.73 -8.82
C ASN A 454 -0.73 47.05 -9.99
N PRO A 455 -1.08 47.37 -11.25
CA PRO A 455 -0.48 46.74 -12.42
C PRO A 455 1.06 46.82 -12.48
N THR A 456 1.65 47.92 -11.99
CA THR A 456 3.11 48.12 -11.97
C THR A 456 3.80 47.13 -11.04
N ASN A 457 3.35 47.05 -9.79
CA ASN A 457 3.92 46.16 -8.79
C ASN A 457 3.72 44.69 -9.15
N VAL A 458 2.52 44.34 -9.64
CA VAL A 458 2.22 42.97 -10.07
C VAL A 458 3.10 42.56 -11.25
N THR A 459 3.30 43.44 -12.23
CA THR A 459 4.18 43.17 -13.37
C THR A 459 5.64 42.97 -12.93
N PHE A 460 6.13 43.80 -12.00
CA PHE A 460 7.47 43.65 -11.44
C PHE A 460 7.66 42.30 -10.75
N ALA A 461 6.71 41.89 -9.90
CA ALA A 461 6.74 40.61 -9.23
C ALA A 461 6.67 39.43 -10.22
N LYS A 462 5.82 39.51 -11.26
CA LYS A 462 5.76 38.48 -12.31
C LYS A 462 7.07 38.32 -13.06
N GLN A 463 7.74 39.43 -13.37
CA GLN A 463 9.06 39.38 -14.03
C GLN A 463 10.12 38.73 -13.15
N PHE A 464 10.07 38.95 -11.84
CA PHE A 464 10.93 38.27 -10.87
C PHE A 464 10.65 36.76 -10.85
N VAL A 465 9.38 36.36 -10.69
CA VAL A 465 8.95 34.95 -10.62
C VAL A 465 9.32 34.20 -11.91
N ALA A 466 9.11 34.80 -13.08
CA ALA A 466 9.40 34.17 -14.36
C ALA A 466 10.87 33.75 -14.52
N ARG A 467 11.79 34.46 -13.85
CA ARG A 467 13.25 34.23 -13.91
C ARG A 467 13.76 33.26 -12.85
N LEU A 468 12.92 32.78 -11.95
CA LEU A 468 13.34 31.82 -10.94
C LEU A 468 13.85 30.53 -11.58
N THR A 469 14.97 30.05 -11.04
CA THR A 469 15.66 28.82 -11.42
C THR A 469 15.96 28.02 -10.16
N ALA A 470 15.86 26.70 -10.25
CA ALA A 470 16.15 25.81 -9.13
C ALA A 470 17.67 25.73 -8.87
N ASN A 471 18.12 26.13 -7.68
CA ASN A 471 19.52 26.07 -7.24
C ASN A 471 19.61 26.15 -5.71
N GLY A 472 20.79 25.80 -5.15
CA GLY A 472 21.04 25.98 -3.72
C GLY A 472 20.40 24.93 -2.80
N GLY A 473 20.47 25.21 -1.49
CA GLY A 473 19.87 24.40 -0.42
C GLY A 473 18.43 24.80 -0.09
N THR A 474 17.88 24.31 1.02
CA THR A 474 16.47 24.53 1.42
C THR A 474 16.40 25.03 2.87
N GLU A 475 16.57 26.33 3.09
CA GLU A 475 16.49 26.99 4.40
C GLU A 475 15.13 27.67 4.58
N MET A 476 14.15 26.87 5.02
CA MET A 476 12.74 27.29 5.09
C MET A 476 12.45 28.29 6.23
N LEU A 477 13.17 28.16 7.35
CA LEU A 477 12.82 28.87 8.60
C LEU A 477 12.88 30.40 8.47
N PRO A 478 13.96 31.01 7.92
CA PRO A 478 14.01 32.47 7.75
C PRO A 478 12.90 33.01 6.84
N ALA A 479 12.58 32.27 5.78
CA ALA A 479 11.51 32.63 4.85
C ALA A 479 10.13 32.56 5.50
N LEU A 480 9.89 31.52 6.29
CA LEU A 480 8.65 31.36 7.06
C LEU A 480 8.50 32.45 8.12
N GLU A 481 9.56 32.76 8.87
CA GLU A 481 9.55 33.84 9.86
C GLU A 481 9.30 35.21 9.21
N ALA A 482 9.98 35.51 8.09
CA ALA A 482 9.76 36.75 7.34
C ALA A 482 8.32 36.84 6.79
N ALA A 483 7.76 35.72 6.34
CA ALA A 483 6.39 35.67 5.85
C ALA A 483 5.35 35.85 6.97
N LEU A 484 5.62 35.33 8.16
CA LEU A 484 4.74 35.46 9.33
C LEU A 484 4.92 36.78 10.07
N PHE A 485 6.00 37.53 9.83
CA PHE A 485 6.21 38.85 10.42
C PHE A 485 5.14 39.85 9.92
N ASP A 486 4.21 40.21 10.81
CA ASP A 486 3.11 41.13 10.54
C ASP A 486 3.41 42.53 11.10
N LEU A 487 3.55 43.50 10.20
CA LEU A 487 3.76 44.92 10.52
C LEU A 487 2.49 45.60 11.05
N THR A 488 1.33 44.98 10.83
CA THR A 488 0.00 45.51 11.14
C THR A 488 -0.82 44.48 11.92
N PRO A 489 -0.35 44.03 13.10
CA PRO A 489 -0.97 42.93 13.86
C PRO A 489 -2.40 43.24 14.34
N THR A 490 -2.82 44.50 14.33
CA THR A 490 -4.16 44.96 14.71
C THR A 490 -5.08 45.27 13.53
N ASP A 491 -4.65 45.03 12.27
CA ASP A 491 -5.48 45.28 11.10
C ASP A 491 -6.58 44.22 10.96
N THR A 492 -7.82 44.65 11.16
CA THR A 492 -9.04 43.84 10.98
C THR A 492 -9.74 44.09 9.64
N SER A 493 -9.27 45.08 8.87
CA SER A 493 -9.85 45.43 7.57
C SER A 493 -9.42 44.47 6.45
N ARG A 494 -8.34 43.71 6.66
CA ARG A 494 -7.79 42.76 5.70
C ARG A 494 -7.62 41.37 6.27
N VAL A 495 -7.92 40.37 5.44
CA VAL A 495 -7.55 38.98 5.73
C VAL A 495 -6.09 38.78 5.32
N ARG A 496 -5.23 38.46 6.28
CA ARG A 496 -3.81 38.15 6.01
C ARG A 496 -3.62 36.68 5.68
N GLN A 497 -2.96 36.40 4.57
CA GLN A 497 -2.74 35.07 4.03
C GLN A 497 -1.29 34.88 3.65
N VAL A 498 -0.72 33.74 4.00
CA VAL A 498 0.60 33.29 3.58
C VAL A 498 0.42 32.02 2.76
N ILE A 499 0.91 32.03 1.53
CA ILE A 499 0.81 30.88 0.62
C ILE A 499 2.23 30.39 0.38
N PHE A 500 2.51 29.18 0.83
CA PHE A 500 3.86 28.60 0.87
C PHE A 500 3.98 27.48 -0.16
N LEU A 501 4.78 27.68 -1.21
CA LEU A 501 4.95 26.75 -2.34
C LEU A 501 6.32 26.08 -2.27
N THR A 502 6.36 24.75 -2.15
CA THR A 502 7.61 23.97 -1.96
C THR A 502 7.36 22.48 -2.23
N ASP A 503 8.41 21.71 -2.48
CA ASP A 503 8.37 20.24 -2.48
C ASP A 503 8.55 19.64 -1.08
N GLY A 504 8.89 20.45 -0.06
CA GLY A 504 8.92 20.03 1.33
C GLY A 504 10.07 19.10 1.72
N ALA A 505 11.16 19.07 0.96
CA ALA A 505 12.36 18.33 1.32
C ALA A 505 13.10 19.01 2.49
N ILE A 506 12.65 18.77 3.72
CA ILE A 506 13.20 19.37 4.95
C ILE A 506 13.35 18.35 6.08
N GLY A 507 14.19 18.65 7.08
CA GLY A 507 14.43 17.80 8.25
C GLY A 507 14.45 18.53 9.60
N ASN A 508 14.02 19.80 9.65
CA ASN A 508 13.92 20.63 10.86
C ASN A 508 12.48 21.05 11.19
N GLU A 509 11.51 20.16 10.96
CA GLU A 509 10.07 20.40 11.07
C GLU A 509 9.66 20.97 12.43
N ALA A 510 10.24 20.48 13.53
CA ALA A 510 9.91 20.93 14.89
C ALA A 510 10.18 22.44 15.09
N GLN A 511 11.25 22.98 14.49
CA GLN A 511 11.56 24.41 14.55
C GLN A 511 10.54 25.22 13.75
N LEU A 512 10.15 24.73 12.57
CA LEU A 512 9.17 25.38 11.70
C LEU A 512 7.79 25.41 12.36
N PHE A 513 7.34 24.30 12.96
CA PHE A 513 6.08 24.29 13.70
C PHE A 513 6.09 25.24 14.90
N SER A 514 7.21 25.31 15.63
CA SER A 514 7.38 26.27 16.74
C SER A 514 7.35 27.73 16.26
N ALA A 515 7.89 28.01 15.06
CA ALA A 515 7.85 29.32 14.45
C ALA A 515 6.42 29.70 14.01
N ILE A 516 5.67 28.75 13.45
CA ILE A 516 4.25 28.94 13.10
C ILE A 516 3.47 29.28 14.38
N ASP A 517 3.54 28.44 15.41
CA ASP A 517 2.78 28.63 16.66
C ASP A 517 3.06 29.99 17.31
N ARG A 518 4.34 30.41 17.33
CA ARG A 518 4.75 31.69 17.93
C ARG A 518 4.36 32.92 17.11
N SER A 519 4.45 32.83 15.79
CA SER A 519 4.43 34.00 14.90
C SER A 519 3.19 34.08 14.00
N LEU A 520 2.27 33.10 14.03
CA LEU A 520 1.11 33.08 13.13
C LEU A 520 0.26 34.35 13.23
N GLY A 521 -0.02 34.81 14.46
CA GLY A 521 -0.85 36.00 14.69
C GLY A 521 -2.22 35.90 14.01
N ARG A 522 -2.61 36.94 13.26
CA ARG A 522 -3.84 36.96 12.43
C ARG A 522 -3.68 36.31 11.05
N SER A 523 -2.50 35.74 10.75
CA SER A 523 -2.20 35.16 9.44
C SER A 523 -2.86 33.79 9.28
N ARG A 524 -3.22 33.46 8.05
CA ARG A 524 -3.54 32.08 7.65
C ARG A 524 -2.43 31.53 6.78
N LEU A 525 -1.91 30.35 7.10
CA LEU A 525 -0.87 29.70 6.31
C LEU A 525 -1.48 28.57 5.49
N PHE A 526 -1.34 28.66 4.17
CA PHE A 526 -1.71 27.66 3.18
C PHE A 526 -0.44 27.08 2.58
N THR A 527 -0.40 25.77 2.41
CA THR A 527 0.76 25.09 1.84
C THR A 527 0.39 24.49 0.48
N VAL A 528 1.27 24.66 -0.48
CA VAL A 528 1.16 24.09 -1.82
C VAL A 528 2.36 23.17 -2.03
N GLY A 529 2.11 21.87 -1.97
CA GLY A 529 3.10 20.85 -2.28
C GLY A 529 3.31 20.78 -3.78
N ILE A 530 4.55 20.91 -4.24
CA ILE A 530 4.92 20.88 -5.65
C ILE A 530 5.69 19.59 -5.96
N GLY A 531 5.47 19.03 -7.15
CA GLY A 531 6.19 17.87 -7.64
C GLY A 531 5.55 16.54 -7.25
N SER A 532 6.20 15.43 -7.60
CA SER A 532 5.60 14.09 -7.54
C SER A 532 5.50 13.48 -6.14
N ALA A 533 6.29 13.95 -5.18
CA ALA A 533 6.34 13.36 -3.84
C ALA A 533 6.72 14.39 -2.76
N PRO A 534 5.92 15.44 -2.55
CA PRO A 534 6.23 16.40 -1.51
C PRO A 534 6.01 15.79 -0.12
N ASN A 535 6.67 16.35 0.89
CA ASN A 535 6.44 16.01 2.30
C ASN A 535 5.04 16.47 2.76
N SER A 536 4.03 15.73 2.30
CA SER A 536 2.60 16.03 2.49
C SER A 536 2.22 16.02 3.96
N TYR A 537 2.95 15.26 4.78
CA TYR A 537 2.83 15.29 6.23
C TYR A 537 3.11 16.70 6.78
N PHE A 538 4.31 17.23 6.53
CA PHE A 538 4.68 18.54 7.04
C PHE A 538 3.72 19.61 6.50
N MET A 539 3.41 19.56 5.20
CA MET A 539 2.56 20.55 4.56
C MET A 539 1.14 20.56 5.11
N SER A 540 0.51 19.39 5.27
CA SER A 540 -0.84 19.28 5.81
C SER A 540 -0.93 19.75 7.26
N ARG A 541 0.10 19.48 8.07
CA ARG A 541 0.15 19.94 9.46
C ARG A 541 0.44 21.43 9.56
N ALA A 542 1.39 21.95 8.79
CA ALA A 542 1.71 23.37 8.75
C ALA A 542 0.50 24.20 8.32
N ALA A 543 -0.25 23.74 7.31
CA ALA A 543 -1.50 24.38 6.91
C ALA A 543 -2.54 24.38 8.04
N ARG A 544 -2.71 23.26 8.75
CA ARG A 544 -3.68 23.17 9.86
C ARG A 544 -3.31 24.05 11.05
N LEU A 545 -2.05 24.04 11.49
CA LEU A 545 -1.55 24.97 12.51
C LEU A 545 -1.76 26.42 12.04
N GLY A 546 -1.58 26.63 10.74
CA GLY A 546 -1.85 27.86 10.01
C GLY A 546 -3.32 28.23 9.80
N ARG A 547 -4.29 27.43 10.25
CA ARG A 547 -5.74 27.61 9.96
C ARG A 547 -6.09 27.66 8.47
N GLY A 548 -5.23 27.10 7.62
CA GLY A 548 -5.42 26.99 6.17
C GLY A 548 -5.53 25.53 5.71
N THR A 549 -5.44 25.35 4.40
CA THR A 549 -5.52 24.03 3.74
C THR A 549 -4.24 23.70 2.97
N PHE A 550 -3.98 22.41 2.81
CA PHE A 550 -2.90 21.89 1.96
C PHE A 550 -3.43 21.53 0.57
N THR A 551 -2.70 21.95 -0.46
CA THR A 551 -2.98 21.61 -1.87
C THR A 551 -1.75 20.94 -2.46
N HIS A 552 -1.92 19.81 -3.17
CA HIS A 552 -0.83 19.14 -3.88
C HIS A 552 -0.96 19.32 -5.39
N ILE A 553 0.15 19.67 -6.04
CA ILE A 553 0.29 19.80 -7.50
C ILE A 553 1.38 18.82 -7.95
N GLY A 554 0.97 17.71 -8.55
CA GLY A 554 1.89 16.66 -9.00
C GLY A 554 2.39 16.80 -10.44
N ASN A 555 1.61 17.46 -11.31
CA ASN A 555 1.95 17.69 -12.73
C ASN A 555 1.55 19.11 -13.17
N GLU A 556 2.08 19.57 -14.32
CA GLU A 556 1.83 20.93 -14.84
C GLU A 556 0.36 21.12 -15.27
N ASP A 557 -0.25 20.09 -15.83
CA ASP A 557 -1.63 20.12 -16.32
C ASP A 557 -2.66 20.33 -15.19
N GLN A 558 -2.35 19.87 -13.98
CA GLN A 558 -3.18 20.04 -12.79
C GLN A 558 -3.05 21.43 -12.16
N VAL A 559 -2.00 22.21 -12.46
CA VAL A 559 -1.75 23.52 -11.83
C VAL A 559 -3.00 24.39 -11.90
N ARG A 560 -3.62 24.50 -13.07
CA ARG A 560 -4.81 25.34 -13.27
C ARG A 560 -5.98 24.91 -12.39
N ALA A 561 -6.34 23.63 -12.42
CA ALA A 561 -7.48 23.11 -11.67
C ALA A 561 -7.27 23.27 -10.16
N ARG A 562 -6.10 22.85 -9.64
CA ARG A 562 -5.77 22.91 -8.21
C ARG A 562 -5.66 24.33 -7.68
N MET A 563 -5.10 25.25 -8.47
CA MET A 563 -5.01 26.65 -8.07
C MET A 563 -6.38 27.32 -8.11
N VAL A 564 -7.26 26.98 -9.06
CA VAL A 564 -8.66 27.46 -9.06
C VAL A 564 -9.35 27.03 -7.76
N GLU A 565 -9.30 25.74 -7.40
CA GLU A 565 -9.85 25.21 -6.14
C GLU A 565 -9.30 25.94 -4.92
N LEU A 566 -7.97 26.13 -4.85
CA LEU A 566 -7.33 26.84 -3.74
C LEU A 566 -7.81 28.29 -3.64
N PHE A 567 -7.92 29.01 -4.76
CA PHE A 567 -8.34 30.41 -4.76
C PHE A 567 -9.80 30.60 -4.42
N GLU A 568 -10.69 29.71 -4.84
CA GLU A 568 -12.09 29.74 -4.41
C GLU A 568 -12.21 29.68 -2.88
N LYS A 569 -11.34 28.88 -2.23
CA LYS A 569 -11.22 28.85 -0.76
C LYS A 569 -10.62 30.15 -0.21
N LEU A 570 -9.50 30.61 -0.77
CA LEU A 570 -8.79 31.81 -0.29
C LEU A 570 -9.59 33.11 -0.44
N GLU A 571 -10.42 33.23 -1.48
CA GLU A 571 -11.16 34.44 -1.81
C GLU A 571 -12.45 34.59 -0.99
N ARG A 572 -12.92 33.52 -0.33
CA ARG A 572 -14.22 33.47 0.33
C ARG A 572 -14.17 32.80 1.72
N PRO A 573 -13.35 33.29 2.68
CA PRO A 573 -13.51 32.89 4.08
C PRO A 573 -14.86 33.44 4.57
N VAL A 574 -15.80 32.55 4.91
CA VAL A 574 -17.12 32.95 5.40
C VAL A 574 -17.05 33.25 6.89
N MET A 575 -16.29 32.47 7.66
CA MET A 575 -16.12 32.68 9.09
C MET A 575 -14.69 32.41 9.52
N THR A 576 -14.14 33.27 10.38
CA THR A 576 -12.78 33.13 10.87
C THR A 576 -12.71 32.97 12.38
N ASP A 577 -11.55 32.55 12.88
CA ASP A 577 -11.25 32.50 14.31
C ASP A 577 -12.23 31.59 15.08
N LEU A 578 -12.58 30.47 14.45
CA LEU A 578 -13.46 29.48 15.03
C LEU A 578 -12.84 28.92 16.33
N ALA A 579 -13.63 28.98 17.40
CA ALA A 579 -13.24 28.52 18.71
C ALA A 579 -14.37 27.73 19.36
N VAL A 580 -13.99 26.70 20.09
CA VAL A 580 -14.92 25.85 20.84
C VAL A 580 -14.78 26.16 22.32
N GLN A 581 -15.91 26.41 22.95
CA GLN A 581 -16.03 26.55 24.40
C GLN A 581 -16.87 25.38 24.93
N TRP A 582 -16.21 24.54 25.72
CA TRP A 582 -16.83 23.36 26.33
C TRP A 582 -17.64 23.73 27.57
N PRO A 583 -18.67 22.95 27.92
CA PRO A 583 -19.39 23.11 29.19
C PRO A 583 -18.44 23.09 30.40
N PHE A 584 -18.79 23.85 31.44
CA PHE A 584 -17.99 23.95 32.67
C PHE A 584 -17.74 22.56 33.29
N ASN A 585 -16.51 22.31 33.76
CA ASN A 585 -16.03 21.01 34.28
C ASN A 585 -15.92 19.85 33.28
N ASN A 586 -16.09 20.09 31.97
CA ASN A 586 -15.88 19.06 30.96
C ASN A 586 -14.47 19.17 30.36
N ILE A 587 -13.63 18.16 30.59
CA ILE A 587 -12.37 18.01 29.86
C ILE A 587 -12.69 17.23 28.59
N ALA A 588 -12.67 17.90 27.46
CA ALA A 588 -12.89 17.30 26.16
C ALA A 588 -11.58 17.09 25.41
N GLU A 589 -11.41 15.91 24.82
CA GLU A 589 -10.38 15.68 23.82
C GLU A 589 -11.02 15.78 22.44
N ALA A 590 -10.64 16.77 21.64
CA ALA A 590 -11.36 17.13 20.42
C ALA A 590 -10.43 17.38 19.23
N TRP A 591 -10.93 17.04 18.04
CA TRP A 591 -10.21 17.15 16.77
C TRP A 591 -11.14 17.65 15.65
N PRO A 592 -10.66 18.51 14.75
CA PRO A 592 -9.30 19.07 14.71
C PRO A 592 -9.05 20.11 15.82
N ASN A 593 -7.79 20.26 16.22
CA ASN A 593 -7.33 21.27 17.17
C ASN A 593 -5.98 21.84 16.67
N PRO A 594 -5.88 23.14 16.33
CA PRO A 594 -6.95 24.14 16.36
C PRO A 594 -8.05 23.86 15.33
N LEU A 595 -9.23 24.47 15.49
CA LEU A 595 -10.25 24.47 14.46
C LEU A 595 -9.76 25.27 13.24
N PRO A 596 -10.02 24.81 12.01
CA PRO A 596 -9.78 25.60 10.81
C PRO A 596 -10.82 26.72 10.69
N ASP A 597 -10.55 27.72 9.86
CA ASP A 597 -11.56 28.70 9.45
C ASP A 597 -12.62 28.05 8.53
N LEU A 598 -13.81 28.65 8.46
CA LEU A 598 -14.93 28.18 7.64
C LEU A 598 -14.89 28.84 6.26
N TYR A 599 -14.55 28.07 5.23
CA TYR A 599 -14.56 28.53 3.84
C TYR A 599 -15.93 28.31 3.20
N ALA A 600 -16.25 29.11 2.18
CA ALA A 600 -17.49 28.93 1.44
C ALA A 600 -17.61 27.50 0.90
N GLY A 601 -18.73 26.84 1.22
CA GLY A 601 -19.06 25.51 0.72
C GLY A 601 -18.59 24.33 1.58
N GLU A 602 -17.57 24.49 2.42
CA GLU A 602 -17.05 23.40 3.26
C GLU A 602 -17.49 23.58 4.72
N PRO A 603 -18.13 22.59 5.36
CA PRO A 603 -18.42 22.67 6.78
C PRO A 603 -17.17 22.43 7.63
N VAL A 604 -17.21 22.91 8.86
CA VAL A 604 -16.30 22.44 9.89
C VAL A 604 -16.92 21.27 10.61
N VAL A 605 -16.14 20.19 10.72
CA VAL A 605 -16.52 18.94 11.37
C VAL A 605 -15.62 18.73 12.57
N LEU A 606 -16.22 18.68 13.75
CA LEU A 606 -15.54 18.51 15.02
C LEU A 606 -15.97 17.19 15.65
N THR A 607 -14.98 16.37 16.02
CA THR A 607 -15.19 15.18 16.85
C THR A 607 -14.66 15.43 18.25
N ALA A 608 -15.35 14.95 19.27
CA ALA A 608 -14.88 15.09 20.64
C ALA A 608 -15.24 13.91 21.52
N LYS A 609 -14.41 13.67 22.53
CA LYS A 609 -14.64 12.71 23.60
C LYS A 609 -14.80 13.45 24.93
N LEU A 610 -15.85 13.11 25.66
CA LEU A 610 -16.19 13.67 26.97
C LEU A 610 -16.54 12.54 27.93
N LYS A 611 -16.32 12.75 29.23
CA LYS A 611 -16.81 11.78 30.22
C LYS A 611 -18.33 11.70 30.23
N LYS A 612 -18.98 12.85 30.07
CA LYS A 612 -20.43 12.97 29.98
C LYS A 612 -20.81 14.19 29.15
N ALA A 613 -21.73 14.03 28.20
CA ALA A 613 -22.22 15.09 27.34
C ALA A 613 -23.40 15.82 27.98
N ASP A 614 -23.10 16.61 29.02
CA ASP A 614 -24.07 17.47 29.71
C ASP A 614 -23.72 18.96 29.47
N GLY A 615 -24.75 19.80 29.32
CA GLY A 615 -24.60 21.24 29.13
C GLY A 615 -24.73 21.68 27.68
N VAL A 616 -24.11 22.82 27.35
CA VAL A 616 -24.20 23.44 26.02
C VAL A 616 -22.79 23.61 25.46
N LEU A 617 -22.57 23.09 24.25
CA LEU A 617 -21.36 23.32 23.47
C LEU A 617 -21.51 24.65 22.71
N HIS A 618 -20.56 25.55 22.90
CA HIS A 618 -20.55 26.85 22.25
C HIS A 618 -19.47 26.85 21.17
N ILE A 619 -19.86 27.12 19.92
CA ILE A 619 -18.92 27.32 18.82
C ILE A 619 -19.04 28.78 18.39
N ALA A 620 -17.95 29.54 18.53
CA ALA A 620 -17.91 30.96 18.22
C ALA A 620 -16.95 31.23 17.06
N GLY A 621 -17.20 32.29 16.31
CA GLY A 621 -16.33 32.77 15.23
C GLY A 621 -16.66 34.20 14.81
N ASP A 622 -15.91 34.75 13.86
CA ASP A 622 -16.13 36.05 13.25
C ASP A 622 -16.73 35.87 11.84
N LEU A 623 -17.99 36.28 11.67
CA LEU A 623 -18.70 36.29 10.39
C LEU A 623 -18.64 37.72 9.82
N ASN A 624 -17.67 37.96 8.93
CA ASN A 624 -17.48 39.28 8.30
C ASN A 624 -17.43 40.45 9.30
N GLY A 625 -16.80 40.27 10.48
CA GLY A 625 -16.61 41.29 11.51
C GLY A 625 -17.73 41.32 12.55
N THR A 626 -18.72 40.45 12.37
CA THR A 626 -19.82 40.26 13.32
C THR A 626 -19.53 38.98 14.11
N PRO A 627 -19.47 39.04 15.45
CA PRO A 627 -19.38 37.85 16.27
C PRO A 627 -20.55 36.90 15.97
N TRP A 628 -20.25 35.65 15.71
CA TRP A 628 -21.20 34.57 15.51
C TRP A 628 -21.05 33.53 16.62
N LEU A 629 -22.16 32.97 17.06
CA LEU A 629 -22.23 31.95 18.10
C LEU A 629 -23.29 30.91 17.73
N ALA A 630 -22.90 29.64 17.69
CA ALA A 630 -23.80 28.50 17.72
C ALA A 630 -23.80 27.88 19.12
N GLU A 631 -25.00 27.73 19.67
CA GLU A 631 -25.24 27.00 20.91
C GLU A 631 -25.80 25.61 20.55
N LEU A 632 -25.09 24.57 20.95
CA LEU A 632 -25.43 23.18 20.67
C LEU A 632 -25.69 22.47 22.00
N PRO A 633 -26.97 22.35 22.43
CA PRO A 633 -27.33 21.64 23.65
C PRO A 633 -26.98 20.16 23.52
N LEU A 634 -26.12 19.66 24.41
CA LEU A 634 -25.61 18.29 24.33
C LEU A 634 -26.67 17.22 24.61
N ASP A 635 -27.73 17.58 25.34
CA ASP A 635 -28.90 16.75 25.62
C ASP A 635 -29.86 16.63 24.42
N LYS A 636 -29.72 17.49 23.41
CA LYS A 636 -30.48 17.47 22.15
C LYS A 636 -29.70 16.83 21.00
N ALA A 637 -28.50 16.32 21.27
CA ALA A 637 -27.71 15.62 20.27
C ALA A 637 -28.49 14.43 19.70
N ILE A 638 -28.39 14.24 18.38
CA ILE A 638 -29.01 13.12 17.69
C ILE A 638 -28.17 11.87 17.96
N GLU A 639 -28.80 10.79 18.43
CA GLU A 639 -28.11 9.52 18.62
C GLU A 639 -27.58 8.98 17.28
N GLY A 640 -26.30 8.64 17.26
CA GLY A 640 -25.59 8.08 16.13
C GLY A 640 -24.68 6.94 16.56
N ASN A 641 -24.27 6.11 15.60
CA ASN A 641 -23.33 5.02 15.84
C ASN A 641 -22.01 5.31 15.10
N GLY A 642 -20.89 4.90 15.68
CA GLY A 642 -19.56 5.02 15.07
C GLY A 642 -18.85 6.36 15.30
N ILE A 643 -19.43 7.31 16.01
CA ILE A 643 -18.77 8.59 16.35
C ILE A 643 -17.48 8.35 17.15
N ALA A 644 -17.49 7.39 18.09
CA ALA A 644 -16.34 7.01 18.90
C ALA A 644 -15.16 6.53 18.04
N LYS A 645 -15.45 5.72 17.01
CA LYS A 645 -14.46 5.21 16.06
C LYS A 645 -13.94 6.30 15.13
N LEU A 646 -14.80 7.24 14.69
CA LEU A 646 -14.36 8.41 13.92
C LEU A 646 -13.41 9.29 14.74
N TRP A 647 -13.78 9.59 15.98
CA TRP A 647 -12.93 10.32 16.92
C TRP A 647 -11.59 9.60 17.13
N ALA A 648 -11.60 8.29 17.35
CA ALA A 648 -10.39 7.50 17.58
C ALA A 648 -9.47 7.50 16.35
N ARG A 649 -10.04 7.46 15.14
CA ARG A 649 -9.27 7.61 13.89
C ARG A 649 -8.60 8.99 13.79
N LYS A 650 -9.30 10.07 14.14
CA LYS A 650 -8.73 11.42 14.19
C LYS A 650 -7.65 11.55 15.27
N LYS A 651 -7.82 10.90 16.42
CA LYS A 651 -6.80 10.80 17.47
C LYS A 651 -5.56 10.04 16.98
N ILE A 652 -5.72 8.90 16.32
CA ILE A 652 -4.60 8.15 15.72
C ILE A 652 -3.84 9.03 14.72
N ALA A 653 -4.56 9.74 13.84
CA ALA A 653 -3.93 10.67 12.90
C ALA A 653 -3.11 11.75 13.64
N ALA A 654 -3.69 12.38 14.67
CA ALA A 654 -2.99 13.38 15.46
C ALA A 654 -1.75 12.83 16.20
N ILE A 655 -1.81 11.59 16.71
CA ILE A 655 -0.66 10.93 17.34
C ILE A 655 0.42 10.59 16.30
N GLU A 656 0.05 9.99 15.17
CA GLU A 656 0.97 9.71 14.05
C GLU A 656 1.66 10.99 13.58
N GLU A 657 0.99 12.14 13.68
CA GLU A 657 1.63 13.39 13.36
C GLU A 657 2.79 13.73 14.31
N THR A 658 2.73 13.37 15.59
CA THR A 658 3.85 13.68 16.52
C THR A 658 5.16 12.98 16.15
N ARG A 659 5.09 11.87 15.41
CA ARG A 659 6.25 11.09 14.92
C ARG A 659 7.27 11.93 14.17
N PHE A 660 6.78 12.84 13.35
CA PHE A 660 7.57 13.69 12.48
C PHE A 660 7.96 15.02 13.15
N MET A 661 7.60 15.21 14.44
CA MET A 661 8.05 16.33 15.28
C MET A 661 9.27 15.96 16.13
N GLY A 662 9.91 14.82 15.85
CA GLY A 662 11.02 14.30 16.66
C GLY A 662 10.57 13.59 17.93
N ALA A 663 9.28 13.24 18.06
CA ALA A 663 8.83 12.36 19.12
C ALA A 663 9.47 10.97 18.99
N ASP A 664 9.63 10.28 20.12
CA ASP A 664 10.16 8.94 20.12
C ASP A 664 9.19 7.99 19.38
N TRP A 665 9.72 7.27 18.40
CA TRP A 665 8.92 6.45 17.48
C TRP A 665 8.23 5.31 18.23
N GLN A 666 8.87 4.76 19.27
CA GLN A 666 8.31 3.69 20.07
C GLN A 666 7.15 4.19 20.94
N GLN A 667 7.26 5.39 21.52
CA GLN A 667 6.15 6.02 22.27
C GLN A 667 4.95 6.34 21.37
N VAL A 668 5.21 6.87 20.16
CA VAL A 668 4.15 7.12 19.18
C VAL A 668 3.47 5.81 18.78
N ASP A 669 4.26 4.78 18.44
CA ASP A 669 3.72 3.49 18.05
C ASP A 669 2.90 2.85 19.19
N GLN A 670 3.36 2.93 20.44
CA GLN A 670 2.60 2.46 21.60
C GLN A 670 1.27 3.21 21.79
N ALA A 671 1.27 4.54 21.61
CA ALA A 671 0.07 5.36 21.74
C ALA A 671 -0.94 5.09 20.62
N VAL A 672 -0.48 4.96 19.37
CA VAL A 672 -1.31 4.57 18.23
C VAL A 672 -1.89 3.18 18.46
N LEU A 673 -1.06 2.23 18.86
CA LEU A 673 -1.47 0.85 19.10
C LEU A 673 -2.55 0.76 20.20
N ALA A 674 -2.37 1.45 21.32
CA ALA A 674 -3.35 1.47 22.40
C ALA A 674 -4.72 1.97 21.92
N VAL A 675 -4.77 3.11 21.22
CA VAL A 675 -6.02 3.65 20.69
C VAL A 675 -6.62 2.71 19.63
N ALA A 676 -5.80 2.12 18.76
CA ALA A 676 -6.29 1.20 17.74
C ALA A 676 -6.91 -0.07 18.35
N LEU A 677 -6.32 -0.63 19.40
CA LEU A 677 -6.87 -1.80 20.09
C LEU A 677 -8.14 -1.45 20.90
N ASP A 678 -8.13 -0.35 21.65
CA ASP A 678 -9.26 0.07 22.51
C ASP A 678 -10.56 0.32 21.72
N TYR A 679 -10.44 0.80 20.47
CA TYR A 679 -11.57 1.11 19.59
C TYR A 679 -11.75 0.10 18.45
N HIS A 680 -10.97 -0.98 18.47
CA HIS A 680 -11.01 -2.06 17.50
C HIS A 680 -10.83 -1.58 16.05
N LEU A 681 -9.81 -0.75 15.81
CA LEU A 681 -9.51 -0.14 14.51
C LEU A 681 -8.31 -0.79 13.83
N VAL A 682 -8.41 -1.02 12.52
CA VAL A 682 -7.24 -1.32 11.68
C VAL A 682 -6.41 -0.06 11.47
N SER A 683 -5.10 -0.20 11.64
CA SER A 683 -4.12 0.88 11.48
C SER A 683 -2.84 0.33 10.84
N ARG A 684 -1.78 1.14 10.80
CA ARG A 684 -0.44 0.66 10.44
C ARG A 684 0.09 -0.41 11.42
N LEU A 685 -0.38 -0.42 12.66
CA LEU A 685 0.13 -1.27 13.75
C LEU A 685 -0.83 -2.39 14.17
N THR A 686 -2.04 -2.41 13.62
CA THR A 686 -3.07 -3.40 13.99
C THR A 686 -3.69 -4.03 12.75
N SER A 687 -4.20 -5.26 12.89
CA SER A 687 -4.87 -5.99 11.81
C SER A 687 -5.97 -6.88 12.37
N LEU A 688 -6.98 -7.18 11.56
CA LEU A 688 -8.09 -8.06 11.96
C LEU A 688 -7.79 -9.48 11.47
N VAL A 689 -7.89 -10.46 12.38
CA VAL A 689 -7.71 -11.88 12.05
C VAL A 689 -8.90 -12.71 12.56
N ALA A 690 -9.49 -13.51 11.68
CA ALA A 690 -10.55 -14.45 12.00
C ALA A 690 -10.05 -15.88 11.75
N VAL A 691 -10.21 -16.79 12.71
CA VAL A 691 -9.77 -18.20 12.58
C VAL A 691 -10.91 -19.13 12.94
N ASP A 692 -11.25 -20.04 12.02
CA ASP A 692 -12.07 -21.19 12.34
C ASP A 692 -11.16 -22.30 12.86
N VAL A 693 -11.19 -22.51 14.18
CA VAL A 693 -10.36 -23.51 14.88
C VAL A 693 -10.70 -24.97 14.54
N THR A 694 -11.65 -25.20 13.65
CA THR A 694 -11.96 -26.53 13.12
C THR A 694 -11.04 -26.81 11.92
N PRO A 695 -10.10 -27.78 12.01
CA PRO A 695 -9.27 -28.14 10.87
C PRO A 695 -10.12 -28.63 9.71
N SER A 696 -9.89 -28.03 8.54
CA SER A 696 -10.66 -28.30 7.33
C SER A 696 -9.79 -28.91 6.23
N ARG A 697 -8.55 -28.42 6.07
CA ARG A 697 -7.60 -28.97 5.09
C ARG A 697 -6.87 -30.18 5.69
N PRO A 698 -6.88 -31.35 5.03
CA PRO A 698 -5.98 -32.46 5.37
C PRO A 698 -4.52 -32.04 5.26
N MET A 699 -3.67 -32.42 6.21
CA MET A 699 -2.25 -31.99 6.21
C MET A 699 -1.46 -32.48 4.99
N ASP A 700 -1.89 -33.59 4.39
CA ASP A 700 -1.24 -34.22 3.24
C ASP A 700 -1.56 -33.50 1.91
N ASP A 701 -2.60 -32.66 1.88
CA ASP A 701 -2.98 -31.88 0.69
C ASP A 701 -2.15 -30.60 0.59
N GLY A 702 -1.75 -30.22 -0.64
CA GLY A 702 -1.05 -28.95 -0.87
C GLY A 702 -1.96 -27.74 -0.69
N LEU A 703 -1.39 -26.57 -0.37
CA LEU A 703 -2.09 -25.29 -0.38
C LEU A 703 -1.45 -24.36 -1.42
N VAL A 704 -2.26 -23.81 -2.32
CA VAL A 704 -1.76 -22.96 -3.40
C VAL A 704 -2.22 -21.52 -3.22
N ARG A 705 -1.27 -20.58 -3.17
CA ARG A 705 -1.55 -19.13 -3.09
C ARG A 705 -2.02 -18.58 -4.44
N ARG A 706 -3.06 -17.74 -4.42
CA ARG A 706 -3.68 -17.10 -5.58
C ARG A 706 -4.00 -15.65 -5.27
N ASP A 707 -3.58 -14.75 -6.16
CA ASP A 707 -4.02 -13.37 -6.13
C ASP A 707 -5.30 -13.26 -6.96
N VAL A 708 -6.35 -12.69 -6.35
CA VAL A 708 -7.63 -12.47 -7.02
C VAL A 708 -7.47 -11.32 -8.01
N PRO A 709 -7.79 -11.53 -9.29
CA PRO A 709 -7.62 -10.56 -10.35
C PRO A 709 -8.66 -9.44 -10.24
N LEU A 710 -8.29 -8.22 -10.63
CA LEU A 710 -9.18 -7.06 -10.66
C LEU A 710 -9.61 -6.70 -12.08
N ASN A 711 -10.76 -6.01 -12.20
CA ASN A 711 -11.15 -5.40 -13.47
C ASN A 711 -10.21 -4.22 -13.78
N LEU A 712 -9.91 -4.02 -15.05
CA LEU A 712 -9.28 -2.79 -15.52
C LEU A 712 -10.27 -1.61 -15.37
N PRO A 713 -9.80 -0.40 -15.00
CA PRO A 713 -10.69 0.77 -14.96
C PRO A 713 -11.39 1.03 -16.30
N ASP A 714 -12.65 1.49 -16.22
CA ASP A 714 -13.46 1.82 -17.39
C ASP A 714 -12.75 2.82 -18.31
N GLY A 715 -12.74 2.53 -19.62
CA GLY A 715 -12.05 3.32 -20.63
C GLY A 715 -10.53 3.14 -20.72
N TRP A 716 -9.90 2.30 -19.89
CA TRP A 716 -8.47 1.99 -20.01
C TRP A 716 -8.21 0.88 -21.02
N ASP A 717 -7.03 0.93 -21.65
CA ASP A 717 -6.57 -0.02 -22.65
C ASP A 717 -5.47 -0.90 -22.04
N PHE A 718 -5.73 -2.22 -21.96
CA PHE A 718 -4.85 -3.17 -21.27
C PHE A 718 -3.44 -3.18 -21.86
N ASP A 719 -3.33 -3.24 -23.20
CA ASP A 719 -2.04 -3.33 -23.90
C ASP A 719 -1.23 -2.03 -23.82
N LYS A 720 -1.89 -0.87 -23.71
CA LYS A 720 -1.20 0.39 -23.43
C LYS A 720 -0.65 0.48 -22.01
N VAL A 721 -1.30 -0.17 -21.05
CA VAL A 721 -0.95 -0.10 -19.62
C VAL A 721 0.12 -1.12 -19.26
N PHE A 722 -0.01 -2.36 -19.75
CA PHE A 722 0.88 -3.48 -19.40
C PHE A 722 1.87 -3.86 -20.51
N GLY A 723 1.72 -3.26 -21.70
CA GLY A 723 2.47 -3.63 -22.90
C GLY A 723 1.76 -4.75 -23.66
N GLY A 724 1.48 -4.54 -24.94
CA GLY A 724 0.94 -5.58 -25.82
C GLY A 724 1.94 -6.73 -26.06
N PRO A 725 1.49 -7.85 -26.65
CA PRO A 725 2.34 -9.02 -26.96
C PRO A 725 3.54 -8.69 -27.88
N ASP A 726 3.53 -7.54 -28.56
CA ASP A 726 4.62 -7.02 -29.39
C ASP A 726 5.68 -6.20 -28.63
N PHE A 727 5.59 -6.06 -27.30
CA PHE A 727 6.67 -5.53 -26.47
C PHE A 727 7.80 -6.55 -26.31
N ASN A 728 8.40 -6.90 -27.44
CA ASN A 728 9.73 -7.47 -27.46
C ASN A 728 10.69 -6.34 -27.07
N VAL A 729 11.02 -6.24 -25.78
CA VAL A 729 12.18 -5.47 -25.35
C VAL A 729 13.37 -6.13 -26.04
N GLN A 730 13.73 -5.63 -27.23
CA GLN A 730 15.03 -5.92 -27.79
C GLN A 730 16.02 -5.49 -26.70
N PRO A 731 16.82 -6.42 -26.14
CA PRO A 731 17.88 -6.02 -25.23
C PRO A 731 18.70 -5.03 -26.03
N THR A 732 18.71 -3.76 -25.62
CA THR A 732 19.52 -2.75 -26.27
C THR A 732 20.95 -3.25 -26.22
N SER A 733 21.39 -3.79 -27.36
CA SER A 733 22.76 -4.19 -27.58
C SER A 733 23.61 -3.00 -27.20
N ALA A 734 24.52 -3.23 -26.27
CA ALA A 734 25.53 -2.29 -25.82
C ALA A 734 25.95 -1.36 -26.97
N ARG A 735 25.63 -0.07 -26.86
CA ARG A 735 26.19 0.94 -27.75
C ARG A 735 27.70 0.92 -27.54
N ARG A 736 28.39 0.25 -28.47
CA ARG A 736 29.82 0.41 -28.70
C ARG A 736 30.09 1.90 -28.91
N ALA A 737 31.04 2.40 -28.12
CA ALA A 737 31.64 3.70 -28.31
C ALA A 737 32.22 3.80 -29.73
N ASP A 738 31.70 4.75 -30.50
CA ASP A 738 32.37 5.22 -31.70
C ASP A 738 33.53 6.15 -31.29
N LYS A 739 34.69 5.89 -31.88
CA LYS A 739 35.89 6.71 -31.76
C LYS A 739 35.72 7.96 -32.61
N GLY A 740 35.96 9.15 -32.06
CA GLY A 740 36.10 10.37 -32.85
C GLY A 740 36.21 11.69 -32.07
N ASN A 741 37.41 11.95 -31.52
CA ASN A 741 38.06 13.25 -31.27
C ASN A 741 37.36 14.47 -30.59
N MET A 742 37.80 14.71 -29.33
CA MET A 742 38.32 15.98 -28.74
C MET A 742 37.32 17.09 -28.28
N PRO A 743 37.72 17.99 -27.34
CA PRO A 743 38.15 17.75 -25.96
C PRO A 743 37.49 18.73 -24.95
N VAL A 744 37.31 18.39 -23.67
CA VAL A 744 37.13 19.41 -22.61
C VAL A 744 37.97 19.07 -21.39
N GLN A 745 38.89 19.98 -21.09
CA GLN A 745 39.86 19.94 -20.00
C GLN A 745 39.20 20.09 -18.63
N PHE A 746 39.60 19.24 -17.68
CA PHE A 746 39.65 19.63 -16.28
C PHE A 746 41.11 19.65 -15.85
N ALA A 747 41.57 20.84 -15.48
CA ALA A 747 42.88 21.07 -14.91
C ALA A 747 42.88 20.61 -13.45
N ALA A 748 43.86 19.78 -13.10
CA ALA A 748 44.31 19.62 -11.72
C ALA A 748 45.81 19.31 -11.70
N LEU A 749 46.56 20.34 -11.27
CA LEU A 749 47.86 20.35 -10.60
C LEU A 749 48.87 19.21 -10.87
N GLU A 750 49.98 19.61 -11.47
CA GLU A 750 51.27 18.91 -11.57
C GLU A 750 51.81 18.44 -10.21
N VAL A 751 52.46 17.27 -10.16
CA VAL A 751 53.88 17.11 -9.73
C VAL A 751 54.50 15.82 -10.31
N ALA A 752 55.55 16.03 -11.12
CA ALA A 752 56.81 15.31 -11.35
C ALA A 752 56.92 13.83 -11.83
N ASP A 753 57.77 13.70 -12.85
CA ASP A 753 58.29 12.55 -13.57
C ASP A 753 59.08 11.51 -12.75
N MET A 754 58.98 10.24 -13.18
CA MET A 754 60.16 9.42 -13.52
C MET A 754 59.79 8.29 -14.49
N GLN A 755 60.44 8.30 -15.66
CA GLN A 755 60.37 7.33 -16.77
C GLN A 755 61.33 6.11 -16.51
N PRO A 756 61.63 5.24 -17.51
CA PRO A 756 60.79 4.25 -18.20
C PRO A 756 61.50 2.86 -18.25
N ALA A 757 60.87 1.81 -18.79
CA ALA A 757 61.56 0.87 -19.71
C ALA A 757 60.66 -0.25 -20.25
N MET A 758 60.56 -0.26 -21.58
CA MET A 758 60.72 -1.41 -22.49
C MET A 758 59.64 -2.51 -22.46
N ALA A 759 58.78 -2.54 -23.48
CA ALA A 759 58.93 -3.33 -24.71
C ALA A 759 57.83 -4.42 -24.68
N MET A 760 57.12 -4.80 -25.74
CA MET A 760 57.45 -4.84 -27.15
C MET A 760 56.15 -5.07 -27.95
N THR A 761 56.07 -4.39 -29.10
CA THR A 761 55.47 -4.85 -30.38
C THR A 761 54.08 -5.50 -30.44
N GLN A 762 53.19 -4.75 -31.10
CA GLN A 762 52.07 -5.23 -31.90
C GLN A 762 52.43 -6.42 -32.80
N GLN A 763 51.52 -7.39 -32.86
CA GLN A 763 51.22 -8.08 -34.12
C GLN A 763 49.71 -8.16 -34.36
N LYS A 764 49.37 -7.77 -35.60
CA LYS A 764 48.07 -7.77 -36.26
C LYS A 764 47.43 -9.16 -36.27
N GLY A 765 46.15 -9.19 -35.94
CA GLY A 765 45.10 -9.78 -36.78
C GLY A 765 45.00 -11.30 -36.84
N LEU A 766 43.95 -11.83 -36.20
CA LEU A 766 43.27 -13.04 -36.67
C LEU A 766 41.77 -12.92 -36.39
N VAL A 767 41.01 -13.04 -37.48
CA VAL A 767 39.55 -13.23 -37.48
C VAL A 767 39.25 -14.56 -36.78
N LEU A 768 38.32 -14.56 -35.82
CA LEU A 768 37.75 -15.79 -35.26
C LEU A 768 36.25 -15.88 -35.58
N PRO A 769 35.77 -17.04 -36.06
CA PRO A 769 34.40 -17.23 -36.50
C PRO A 769 33.45 -17.49 -35.33
N GLN A 770 32.18 -17.14 -35.52
CA GLN A 770 31.08 -17.70 -34.74
C GLN A 770 30.89 -19.17 -35.10
N GLY A 771 30.78 -20.03 -34.09
CA GLY A 771 30.39 -21.42 -34.24
C GLY A 771 30.28 -22.08 -32.89
N ALA A 772 29.05 -22.35 -32.45
CA ALA A 772 28.75 -23.12 -31.27
C ALA A 772 29.44 -24.49 -31.34
N THR A 773 30.31 -24.78 -30.38
CA THR A 773 30.83 -26.14 -30.17
C THR A 773 29.70 -27.01 -29.61
N PRO A 774 29.41 -28.18 -30.19
CA PRO A 774 28.41 -29.10 -29.65
C PRO A 774 29.06 -29.88 -28.50
N ALA A 775 29.17 -29.24 -27.33
CA ALA A 775 29.83 -29.80 -26.15
C ALA A 775 29.27 -31.20 -25.81
N ASP A 776 27.96 -31.39 -25.91
CA ASP A 776 27.30 -32.67 -25.62
C ASP A 776 27.73 -33.79 -26.59
N ARG A 777 27.93 -33.48 -27.87
CA ARG A 777 28.40 -34.46 -28.87
C ARG A 777 29.88 -34.79 -28.69
N MET A 778 30.69 -33.82 -28.24
CA MET A 778 32.11 -34.04 -27.97
C MET A 778 32.33 -34.83 -26.66
N ILE A 779 31.48 -34.62 -25.65
CA ILE A 779 31.49 -35.42 -24.42
C ILE A 779 31.08 -36.86 -24.72
N LEU A 780 30.05 -37.08 -25.55
CA LEU A 780 29.59 -38.42 -25.91
C LEU A 780 30.63 -39.19 -26.75
N THR A 781 31.28 -38.52 -27.71
CA THR A 781 32.38 -39.13 -28.49
C THR A 781 33.62 -39.38 -27.65
N GLY A 782 33.94 -38.52 -26.67
CA GLY A 782 34.99 -38.76 -25.69
C GLY A 782 34.72 -40.00 -24.82
N ALA A 783 33.49 -40.15 -24.32
CA ALA A 783 33.09 -41.32 -23.54
C ALA A 783 33.16 -42.62 -24.37
N LEU A 784 32.74 -42.57 -25.64
CA LEU A 784 32.83 -43.72 -26.55
C LEU A 784 34.28 -44.10 -26.85
N SER A 785 35.16 -43.11 -27.00
CA SER A 785 36.59 -43.31 -27.26
C SER A 785 37.31 -43.92 -26.04
N LEU A 786 36.93 -43.52 -24.83
CA LEU A 786 37.45 -44.11 -23.58
C LEU A 786 36.99 -45.57 -23.40
N LEU A 787 35.74 -45.89 -23.74
CA LEU A 787 35.25 -47.27 -23.75
C LEU A 787 35.98 -48.13 -24.78
N LEU A 788 36.26 -47.60 -25.97
CA LEU A 788 37.03 -48.28 -27.01
C LEU A 788 38.49 -48.51 -26.57
N ALA A 789 39.12 -47.51 -25.95
CA ALA A 789 40.47 -47.61 -25.41
C ALA A 789 40.55 -48.64 -24.27
N PHE A 790 39.53 -48.69 -23.40
CA PHE A 790 39.43 -49.70 -22.34
C PHE A 790 39.28 -51.11 -22.92
N ALA A 791 38.45 -51.30 -23.94
CA ALA A 791 38.30 -52.57 -24.64
C ALA A 791 39.62 -53.03 -25.30
N LEU A 792 40.31 -52.10 -25.99
CA LEU A 792 41.63 -52.38 -26.59
C LEU A 792 42.69 -52.69 -25.53
N TRP A 793 42.67 -52.01 -24.39
CA TRP A 793 43.57 -52.28 -23.27
C TRP A 793 43.34 -53.67 -22.66
N VAL A 794 42.07 -54.09 -22.50
CA VAL A 794 41.72 -55.44 -22.04
C VAL A 794 42.19 -56.52 -23.03
N VAL A 795 42.11 -56.24 -24.33
CA VAL A 795 42.64 -57.14 -25.38
C VAL A 795 44.17 -57.17 -25.38
N TYR A 796 44.83 -56.04 -25.13
CA TYR A 796 46.29 -55.91 -25.08
C TYR A 796 46.92 -56.52 -23.81
N ARG A 797 46.16 -56.62 -22.70
CA ARG A 797 46.66 -57.14 -21.41
C ARG A 797 46.65 -58.67 -21.26
N ARG A 798 46.38 -59.44 -22.32
CA ARG A 798 46.56 -60.91 -22.24
C ARG A 798 48.05 -61.25 -22.08
N PRO A 799 48.46 -61.98 -21.03
CA PRO A 799 49.86 -62.36 -20.86
C PRO A 799 50.25 -63.38 -21.94
N ARG A 800 51.31 -63.06 -22.71
CA ARG A 800 52.06 -64.04 -23.49
C ARG A 800 52.67 -65.06 -22.53
N ARG A 801 52.06 -66.23 -22.37
CA ARG A 801 52.75 -67.41 -21.81
C ARG A 801 53.66 -67.99 -22.89
N ALA A 802 54.95 -67.88 -22.64
CA ALA A 802 56.02 -68.44 -23.45
C ALA A 802 55.88 -69.97 -23.58
N GLN A 803 56.11 -70.45 -24.81
CA GLN A 803 56.44 -71.84 -25.10
C GLN A 803 57.91 -72.06 -24.74
N GLU A 804 58.19 -72.89 -23.73
CA GLU A 804 59.45 -73.62 -23.64
C GLU A 804 59.26 -75.00 -24.26
N VAL A 805 60.12 -75.30 -25.23
CA VAL A 805 60.20 -76.54 -26.00
C VAL A 805 61.17 -77.50 -25.28
N ARG A 806 60.72 -78.75 -25.07
CA ARG A 806 61.61 -79.90 -24.85
C ARG A 806 62.20 -80.33 -26.19
N HIS A 807 63.50 -80.15 -26.39
CA HIS A 807 64.47 -81.22 -26.69
C HIS A 807 65.88 -80.65 -26.86
#